data_AF-A0A6N4TE57-F1
#
_entry.id   AF-A0A6N4TE57-F1
#
_cell.length_a   1.000
_cell.length_b   1.000
_cell.length_c   1.000
_cell.angle_alpha   90.00
_cell.angle_beta   90.00
_cell.angle_gamma   90.00
#
_symmetry.space_group_name_H-M   'P 1'
#
loop_
_entity.id
_entity.type
_entity.pdbx_description
1 polymer ?
#
loop_
_entity_poly.entity_id
_entity_poly.type
_entity_poly.pdbx_seq_one_letter_code
_entity_poly.pdbx_strand_id
1 'polypeptide(L)'
;MNKHLLLILLGTALASPATYVTAAPADSASFTPKKTAGKLASNPFASASKLPYHYPAFDQIKNEHYGPAFTEGMRQHAAEIALIAGSHAAPTFDNTVVAMERAGQMLNRVSIVFFSLTGANTNPTLEALSRDLAPKLAAHQDQIFLNARLFQRISKLYEARQALNLDAESGRLLERYYTDFVRAGAKLGDKDKQKLKSLNAQLASLATKFSQNVLKETNASAIIVDSKAELQGLSEEEIASAAEAAKTRGLKDKFVIPLMNTTGQPFEASLANRALRQRLHEASVNRGSHGGEFDNRQVAIDLARLRAERAALLGYANHAAYGLEDETAKTTTAVNKMLGELAPAAVNNAKAEGAELQKIIDAQQGNFKLAAWDWAFYTEQLRKAKYSFDDSQLRPYFELKNVLENGVFFAATKLYGITFKERTDLPVYHPSVKVYEIFDADGKRMALFIADMYARDTKRGGAWMNAYVEQSTLFGTHPVLANHLNIPQPPAGQPTLLTFDEVRTAFHEFGHALHGLFSNVKYPRFSGTNVPRDFVEYPSQVNEMWATWPEVLKNYARHYQNGEVIPQTLVDKITAANKFNQGFATTEYLAASLLDQRWHQLTPAQIPKDALAFEADALKQAGVDFAPVPPRYRSTYFSHIFGGGYSAGYYAYLWSEVLDAESVEWFKENGGLNRKNGDWFRQQLLSKGGSMDPLESFRNFRGREPKIEPLLIRRGLQSGSK
;
A
#
# COMPACT_ATOMS: atom_id res chain seq x y z
N MET A 1 4.82 -31.32 61.52
CA MET A 1 4.76 -31.38 63.00
C MET A 1 3.64 -30.45 63.46
N ASN A 2 2.68 -31.04 64.16
CA ASN A 2 1.43 -30.46 64.64
C ASN A 2 1.61 -29.15 65.43
N LYS A 3 0.54 -28.33 65.46
CA LYS A 3 -0.33 -28.06 66.64
C LYS A 3 -1.21 -26.83 66.36
N HIS A 4 -2.53 -26.98 66.24
CA HIS A 4 -3.55 -26.82 67.31
C HIS A 4 -4.41 -25.58 66.98
N LEU A 5 -5.70 -25.42 67.30
CA LEU A 5 -6.67 -26.02 68.25
C LEU A 5 -8.07 -25.57 67.69
N LEU A 6 -9.08 -26.41 67.45
CA LEU A 6 -10.07 -27.02 68.37
C LEU A 6 -11.11 -26.04 68.97
N LEU A 7 -12.40 -26.23 68.63
CA LEU A 7 -13.59 -26.44 69.52
C LEU A 7 -14.88 -26.41 68.64
N ILE A 8 -15.69 -27.48 68.48
CA ILE A 8 -16.63 -28.16 69.43
C ILE A 8 -17.84 -27.24 69.71
N LEU A 9 -19.15 -27.56 69.59
CA LEU A 9 -20.07 -28.72 69.48
C LEU A 9 -21.42 -28.12 68.93
N LEU A 10 -22.45 -28.78 68.39
CA LEU A 10 -23.30 -29.86 68.94
C LEU A 10 -24.37 -30.29 67.88
N GLY A 11 -24.97 -31.48 68.05
CA GLY A 11 -25.91 -32.22 67.15
C GLY A 11 -27.21 -31.48 66.75
N THR A 12 -28.10 -31.95 65.85
CA THR A 12 -28.53 -33.32 65.46
C THR A 12 -29.43 -33.28 64.20
N ALA A 13 -29.27 -34.28 63.33
CA ALA A 13 -30.24 -35.05 62.53
C ALA A 13 -31.40 -34.42 61.70
N LEU A 14 -31.32 -34.72 60.39
CA LEU A 14 -32.37 -35.20 59.45
C LEU A 14 -33.57 -34.29 59.11
N ALA A 15 -33.58 -33.74 57.88
CA ALA A 15 -34.64 -33.94 56.87
C ALA A 15 -34.39 -33.13 55.57
N SER A 16 -34.48 -33.81 54.43
CA SER A 16 -34.80 -33.35 53.06
C SER A 16 -34.01 -32.20 52.40
N PRO A 17 -33.33 -32.43 51.25
CA PRO A 17 -32.81 -31.32 50.45
C PRO A 17 -33.93 -30.70 49.61
N ALA A 18 -34.28 -29.47 49.96
CA ALA A 18 -34.97 -28.53 49.08
C ALA A 18 -34.01 -28.10 47.97
N THR A 19 -34.50 -28.20 46.74
CA THR A 19 -33.87 -27.78 45.49
C THR A 19 -33.55 -26.28 45.50
N TYR A 20 -32.26 -25.95 45.49
CA TYR A 20 -31.76 -24.64 45.06
C TYR A 20 -30.90 -24.83 43.81
N VAL A 21 -31.24 -24.02 42.82
CA VAL A 21 -30.72 -23.98 41.44
C VAL A 21 -29.21 -23.78 41.43
N THR A 22 -28.47 -24.81 41.01
CA THR A 22 -27.09 -24.68 40.56
C THR A 22 -27.08 -24.48 39.05
N ALA A 23 -26.42 -23.40 38.60
CA ALA A 23 -26.18 -23.14 37.20
C ALA A 23 -25.39 -24.30 36.57
N ALA A 24 -25.93 -24.84 35.48
CA ALA A 24 -25.34 -25.95 34.74
C ALA A 24 -23.98 -25.55 34.12
N PRO A 25 -23.02 -26.49 34.04
CA PRO A 25 -21.78 -26.30 33.29
C PRO A 25 -22.09 -26.17 31.80
N ALA A 26 -21.42 -25.24 31.13
CA ALA A 26 -21.54 -25.03 29.69
C ALA A 26 -21.20 -26.32 28.93
N ASP A 27 -22.19 -26.83 28.20
CA ASP A 27 -22.05 -27.98 27.31
C ASP A 27 -20.93 -27.74 26.30
N SER A 28 -19.94 -28.63 26.34
CA SER A 28 -19.01 -28.84 25.25
C SER A 28 -19.75 -29.50 24.09
N ALA A 29 -20.29 -28.67 23.19
CA ALA A 29 -20.91 -29.15 21.97
C ALA A 29 -19.88 -29.91 21.13
N SER A 30 -20.03 -31.23 21.10
CA SER A 30 -19.30 -32.14 20.22
C SER A 30 -19.65 -31.84 18.76
N PHE A 31 -18.65 -31.41 17.99
CA PHE A 31 -18.81 -31.10 16.58
C PHE A 31 -18.82 -32.41 15.78
N THR A 32 -20.00 -32.90 15.40
CA THR A 32 -20.14 -34.05 14.49
C THR A 32 -19.56 -33.71 13.09
N PRO A 33 -18.55 -34.44 12.56
CA PRO A 33 -17.78 -34.01 11.38
C PRO A 33 -18.46 -34.20 10.01
N LYS A 34 -19.67 -34.77 9.92
CA LYS A 34 -20.22 -35.23 8.63
C LYS A 34 -20.94 -34.16 7.81
N LYS A 35 -21.44 -33.07 8.41
CA LYS A 35 -22.18 -31.99 7.68
C LYS A 35 -21.28 -30.84 7.18
N THR A 36 -20.09 -30.65 7.76
CA THR A 36 -19.13 -29.63 7.32
C THR A 36 -18.29 -30.05 6.13
N ALA A 37 -17.98 -31.34 5.99
CA ALA A 37 -17.20 -31.87 4.87
C ALA A 37 -17.87 -31.58 3.49
N GLY A 38 -19.20 -31.69 3.41
CA GLY A 38 -19.95 -31.40 2.18
C GLY A 38 -19.98 -29.91 1.80
N LYS A 39 -20.02 -29.00 2.78
CA LYS A 39 -19.99 -27.53 2.55
C LYS A 39 -18.61 -27.02 2.15
N LEU A 40 -17.54 -27.70 2.57
CA LEU A 40 -16.17 -27.33 2.21
C LEU A 40 -15.80 -27.82 0.80
N ALA A 41 -16.28 -29.00 0.39
CA ALA A 41 -16.06 -29.52 -0.95
C ALA A 41 -16.67 -28.63 -2.06
N SER A 42 -17.77 -27.92 -1.76
CA SER A 42 -18.39 -26.94 -2.66
C SER A 42 -17.84 -25.51 -2.51
N ASN A 43 -16.87 -25.27 -1.61
CA ASN A 43 -16.30 -23.94 -1.41
C ASN A 43 -15.37 -23.58 -2.59
N PRO A 44 -15.50 -22.40 -3.21
CA PRO A 44 -14.72 -22.03 -4.39
C PRO A 44 -13.21 -21.95 -4.14
N PHE A 45 -12.76 -21.85 -2.89
CA PHE A 45 -11.32 -21.85 -2.54
C PHE A 45 -10.73 -23.25 -2.34
N ALA A 46 -11.57 -24.30 -2.24
CA ALA A 46 -11.13 -25.67 -1.97
C ALA A 46 -10.29 -26.26 -3.10
N SER A 47 -10.44 -25.75 -4.33
CA SER A 47 -9.63 -26.13 -5.49
C SER A 47 -9.17 -24.89 -6.27
N ALA A 48 -8.20 -25.07 -7.17
CA ALA A 48 -7.78 -23.99 -8.06
C ALA A 48 -8.93 -23.61 -9.01
N SER A 49 -9.05 -22.32 -9.32
CA SER A 49 -10.05 -21.84 -10.28
C SER A 49 -9.82 -22.46 -11.65
N LYS A 50 -10.92 -22.84 -12.31
CA LYS A 50 -10.94 -23.36 -13.68
C LYS A 50 -11.07 -22.25 -14.73
N LEU A 51 -11.26 -21.00 -14.31
CA LEU A 51 -11.26 -19.87 -15.23
C LEU A 51 -9.84 -19.66 -15.79
N PRO A 52 -9.70 -19.01 -16.97
CA PRO A 52 -8.40 -18.70 -17.54
C PRO A 52 -7.46 -18.07 -16.52
N TYR A 53 -6.18 -18.47 -16.53
CA TYR A 53 -5.14 -17.96 -15.61
C TYR A 53 -5.43 -18.17 -14.12
N HIS A 54 -6.32 -19.11 -13.78
CA HIS A 54 -6.82 -19.30 -12.41
C HIS A 54 -7.52 -18.06 -11.84
N TYR A 55 -8.08 -17.22 -12.70
CA TYR A 55 -8.83 -16.02 -12.32
C TYR A 55 -9.88 -16.34 -11.23
N PRO A 56 -9.96 -15.55 -10.14
CA PRO A 56 -10.95 -15.80 -9.09
C PRO A 56 -12.38 -15.83 -9.64
N ALA A 57 -13.15 -16.87 -9.30
CA ALA A 57 -14.56 -16.96 -9.67
C ALA A 57 -15.41 -16.03 -8.78
N PHE A 58 -15.29 -14.72 -8.97
CA PHE A 58 -15.94 -13.69 -8.13
C PHE A 58 -17.46 -13.83 -8.06
N ASP A 59 -18.09 -14.40 -9.09
CA ASP A 59 -19.51 -14.75 -9.15
C ASP A 59 -19.92 -15.87 -8.18
N GLN A 60 -18.98 -16.74 -7.81
CA GLN A 60 -19.20 -17.87 -6.91
C GLN A 60 -18.72 -17.60 -5.49
N ILE A 61 -17.88 -16.58 -5.28
CA ILE A 61 -17.32 -16.24 -3.97
C ILE A 61 -18.33 -15.41 -3.18
N LYS A 62 -18.66 -15.88 -1.97
CA LYS A 62 -19.59 -15.22 -1.04
C LYS A 62 -18.92 -15.03 0.31
N ASN A 63 -19.41 -14.07 1.11
CA ASN A 63 -18.86 -13.78 2.44
C ASN A 63 -18.76 -15.02 3.34
N GLU A 64 -19.76 -15.91 3.28
CA GLU A 64 -19.81 -17.16 4.06
C GLU A 64 -18.74 -18.20 3.68
N HIS A 65 -18.07 -18.05 2.54
CA HIS A 65 -17.01 -18.97 2.10
C HIS A 65 -15.66 -18.71 2.80
N TYR A 66 -15.37 -17.48 3.22
CA TYR A 66 -14.06 -17.11 3.73
C TYR A 66 -13.69 -17.80 5.05
N GLY A 67 -14.52 -17.67 6.09
CA GLY A 67 -14.22 -18.24 7.42
C GLY A 67 -13.89 -19.73 7.38
N PRO A 68 -14.75 -20.58 6.76
CA PRO A 68 -14.45 -21.99 6.57
C PRO A 68 -13.19 -22.26 5.74
N ALA A 69 -12.95 -21.48 4.67
CA ALA A 69 -11.78 -21.67 3.82
C ALA A 69 -10.46 -21.28 4.52
N PHE A 70 -10.44 -20.23 5.35
CA PHE A 70 -9.29 -19.89 6.19
C PHE A 70 -9.00 -20.97 7.23
N THR A 71 -10.05 -21.45 7.91
CA THR A 71 -9.92 -22.50 8.93
C THR A 71 -9.31 -23.77 8.33
N GLU A 72 -9.85 -24.23 7.20
CA GLU A 72 -9.32 -25.40 6.51
C GLU A 72 -7.93 -25.14 5.91
N GLY A 73 -7.72 -23.97 5.29
CA GLY A 73 -6.44 -23.61 4.69
C GLY A 73 -5.31 -23.61 5.71
N MET A 74 -5.53 -23.03 6.90
CA MET A 74 -4.57 -23.10 8.02
C MET A 74 -4.34 -24.54 8.48
N ARG A 75 -5.39 -25.36 8.59
CA ARG A 75 -5.27 -26.77 8.98
C ARG A 75 -4.43 -27.58 7.98
N GLN A 76 -4.69 -27.43 6.68
CA GLN A 76 -3.92 -28.10 5.62
C GLN A 76 -2.47 -27.64 5.62
N HIS A 77 -2.24 -26.32 5.66
CA HIS A 77 -0.90 -25.75 5.69
C HIS A 77 -0.09 -26.24 6.90
N ALA A 78 -0.69 -26.23 8.10
CA ALA A 78 -0.03 -26.73 9.30
C ALA A 78 0.33 -28.23 9.20
N ALA A 79 -0.53 -29.04 8.58
CA ALA A 79 -0.26 -30.46 8.35
C ALA A 79 0.90 -30.69 7.35
N GLU A 80 0.92 -29.95 6.24
CA GLU A 80 2.02 -29.99 5.25
C GLU A 80 3.36 -29.61 5.89
N ILE A 81 3.37 -28.53 6.68
CA ILE A 81 4.55 -28.09 7.42
C ILE A 81 4.99 -29.12 8.47
N ALA A 82 4.05 -29.76 9.16
CA ALA A 82 4.36 -30.81 10.13
C ALA A 82 5.03 -32.03 9.45
N LEU A 83 4.59 -32.41 8.24
CA LEU A 83 5.22 -33.47 7.45
C LEU A 83 6.65 -33.11 7.06
N ILE A 84 6.90 -31.88 6.61
CA ILE A 84 8.24 -31.39 6.27
C ILE A 84 9.15 -31.40 7.50
N ALA A 85 8.69 -30.80 8.61
CA ALA A 85 9.46 -30.69 9.85
C ALA A 85 9.71 -32.05 10.52
N GLY A 86 8.79 -33.01 10.36
CA GLY A 86 8.83 -34.35 10.96
C GLY A 86 9.49 -35.43 10.09
N SER A 87 9.91 -35.12 8.86
CA SER A 87 10.50 -36.11 7.95
C SER A 87 11.80 -36.70 8.51
N HIS A 88 11.88 -38.04 8.52
CA HIS A 88 13.08 -38.79 8.91
C HIS A 88 14.18 -38.78 7.83
N ALA A 89 13.84 -38.43 6.58
CA ALA A 89 14.84 -38.28 5.53
C ALA A 89 15.74 -37.08 5.82
N ALA A 90 17.02 -37.21 5.46
CA ALA A 90 17.97 -36.10 5.52
C ALA A 90 17.42 -34.88 4.75
N PRO A 91 17.59 -33.65 5.27
CA PRO A 91 17.07 -32.47 4.60
C PRO A 91 17.74 -32.29 3.25
N THR A 92 16.93 -32.12 2.21
CA THR A 92 17.34 -31.66 0.88
C THR A 92 16.64 -30.36 0.58
N PHE A 93 17.16 -29.60 -0.38
CA PHE A 93 16.51 -28.38 -0.86
C PHE A 93 15.06 -28.66 -1.29
N ASP A 94 14.82 -29.75 -2.03
CA ASP A 94 13.49 -30.12 -2.50
C ASP A 94 12.53 -30.53 -1.38
N ASN A 95 12.96 -31.40 -0.46
CA ASN A 95 12.08 -31.94 0.59
C ASN A 95 11.85 -30.97 1.76
N THR A 96 12.50 -29.80 1.74
CA THR A 96 12.40 -28.79 2.79
C THR A 96 11.99 -27.44 2.20
N VAL A 97 12.84 -26.80 1.39
CA VAL A 97 12.58 -25.44 0.89
C VAL A 97 11.52 -25.45 -0.22
N VAL A 98 11.66 -26.29 -1.24
CA VAL A 98 10.64 -26.38 -2.31
C VAL A 98 9.34 -26.94 -1.76
N ALA A 99 9.40 -27.89 -0.83
CA ALA A 99 8.21 -28.40 -0.15
C ALA A 99 7.47 -27.28 0.62
N MET A 100 8.19 -26.35 1.24
CA MET A 100 7.59 -25.17 1.87
C MET A 100 6.96 -24.22 0.84
N GLU A 101 7.63 -23.95 -0.29
CA GLU A 101 7.04 -23.16 -1.38
C GLU A 101 5.74 -23.78 -1.92
N ARG A 102 5.62 -25.11 -1.87
CA ARG A 102 4.42 -25.86 -2.31
C ARG A 102 3.30 -25.89 -1.27
N ALA A 103 3.60 -25.66 0.01
CA ALA A 103 2.62 -25.75 1.08
C ALA A 103 1.62 -24.57 1.08
N GLY A 104 0.48 -24.75 1.73
CA GLY A 104 -0.47 -23.68 2.03
C GLY A 104 -1.31 -23.19 0.85
N GLN A 105 -1.43 -23.95 -0.25
CA GLN A 105 -2.10 -23.49 -1.47
C GLN A 105 -3.54 -23.01 -1.26
N MET A 106 -4.33 -23.71 -0.44
CA MET A 106 -5.69 -23.29 -0.12
C MET A 106 -5.72 -22.00 0.70
N LEU A 107 -4.86 -21.90 1.70
CA LEU A 107 -4.72 -20.69 2.52
C LEU A 107 -4.30 -19.50 1.65
N ASN A 108 -3.37 -19.70 0.71
CA ASN A 108 -2.93 -18.67 -0.21
C ASN A 108 -4.09 -18.15 -1.07
N ARG A 109 -4.86 -19.04 -1.72
CA ARG A 109 -6.01 -18.66 -2.55
C ARG A 109 -7.05 -17.83 -1.80
N VAL A 110 -7.44 -18.27 -0.60
CA VAL A 110 -8.44 -17.52 0.20
C VAL A 110 -7.87 -16.20 0.71
N SER A 111 -6.61 -16.18 1.15
CA SER A 111 -5.95 -14.99 1.69
C SER A 111 -5.85 -13.89 0.65
N ILE A 112 -5.35 -14.20 -0.55
CA ILE A 112 -5.16 -13.22 -1.63
C ILE A 112 -6.49 -12.55 -1.98
N VAL A 113 -7.55 -13.33 -2.23
CA VAL A 113 -8.85 -12.76 -2.60
C VAL A 113 -9.45 -11.98 -1.43
N PHE A 114 -9.38 -12.51 -0.21
CA PHE A 114 -9.93 -11.83 0.97
C PHE A 114 -9.27 -10.46 1.19
N PHE A 115 -7.94 -10.41 1.26
CA PHE A 115 -7.23 -9.17 1.55
C PHE A 115 -7.34 -8.15 0.41
N SER A 116 -7.36 -8.60 -0.85
CA SER A 116 -7.63 -7.74 -1.99
C SER A 116 -9.02 -7.10 -1.89
N LEU A 117 -10.07 -7.88 -1.57
CA LEU A 117 -11.43 -7.35 -1.41
C LEU A 117 -11.60 -6.51 -0.15
N THR A 118 -10.92 -6.80 0.96
CA THR A 118 -10.99 -5.89 2.13
C THR A 118 -10.39 -4.51 1.87
N GLY A 119 -9.47 -4.39 0.90
CA GLY A 119 -8.96 -3.10 0.43
C GLY A 119 -9.85 -2.46 -0.65
N ALA A 120 -10.37 -3.27 -1.56
CA ALA A 120 -11.06 -2.78 -2.76
C ALA A 120 -12.59 -2.66 -2.61
N ASN A 121 -13.24 -3.57 -1.89
CA ASN A 121 -14.70 -3.65 -1.80
C ASN A 121 -15.14 -4.36 -0.50
N THR A 122 -14.83 -3.76 0.65
CA THR A 122 -15.15 -4.32 1.96
C THR A 122 -16.63 -4.20 2.33
N ASN A 123 -17.03 -4.86 3.41
CA ASN A 123 -18.35 -4.74 4.03
C ASN A 123 -18.25 -5.15 5.51
N PRO A 124 -19.30 -4.90 6.34
CA PRO A 124 -19.25 -5.21 7.78
C PRO A 124 -18.91 -6.67 8.10
N THR A 125 -19.31 -7.63 7.25
CA THR A 125 -18.98 -9.05 7.44
C THR A 125 -17.50 -9.31 7.22
N LEU A 126 -16.92 -8.80 6.13
CA LEU A 126 -15.48 -8.95 5.85
C LEU A 126 -14.62 -8.22 6.88
N GLU A 127 -15.03 -7.03 7.34
CA GLU A 127 -14.35 -6.31 8.41
C GLU A 127 -14.33 -7.10 9.73
N ALA A 128 -15.48 -7.67 10.12
CA ALA A 128 -15.58 -8.49 11.32
C ALA A 128 -14.71 -9.74 11.22
N LEU A 129 -14.74 -10.41 10.07
CA LEU A 129 -13.88 -11.55 9.82
C LEU A 129 -12.39 -11.17 9.83
N SER A 130 -12.02 -10.01 9.27
CA SER A 130 -10.63 -9.54 9.29
C SER A 130 -10.12 -9.33 10.71
N ARG A 131 -10.95 -8.81 11.62
CA ARG A 131 -10.59 -8.65 13.05
C ARG A 131 -10.38 -10.00 13.73
N ASP A 132 -11.23 -10.98 13.44
CA ASP A 132 -11.12 -12.34 13.98
C ASP A 132 -9.90 -13.11 13.42
N LEU A 133 -9.60 -12.93 12.14
CA LEU A 133 -8.51 -13.62 11.44
C LEU A 133 -7.13 -13.04 11.76
N ALA A 134 -6.99 -11.73 11.97
CA ALA A 134 -5.69 -11.08 12.16
C ALA A 134 -4.78 -11.77 13.21
N PRO A 135 -5.22 -12.00 14.46
CA PRO A 135 -4.39 -12.72 15.43
C PRO A 135 -4.22 -14.21 15.10
N LYS A 136 -5.19 -14.86 14.45
CA LYS A 136 -5.11 -16.28 14.08
C LYS A 136 -4.07 -16.53 13.00
N LEU A 137 -4.02 -15.67 11.99
CA LEU A 137 -3.03 -15.72 10.91
C LEU A 137 -1.62 -15.38 11.43
N ALA A 138 -1.50 -14.41 12.34
CA ALA A 138 -0.23 -14.15 13.02
C ALA A 138 0.26 -15.38 13.79
N ALA A 139 -0.61 -16.02 14.58
CA ALA A 139 -0.28 -17.25 15.31
C ALA A 139 0.06 -18.41 14.37
N HIS A 140 -0.65 -18.56 13.25
CA HIS A 140 -0.35 -19.56 12.22
C HIS A 140 1.07 -19.36 11.63
N GLN A 141 1.43 -18.12 11.31
CA GLN A 141 2.76 -17.81 10.80
C GLN A 141 3.87 -18.07 11.83
N ASP A 142 3.63 -17.69 13.09
CA ASP A 142 4.55 -17.94 14.20
C ASP A 142 4.76 -19.44 14.44
N GLN A 143 3.71 -20.27 14.28
CA GLN A 143 3.83 -21.72 14.41
C GLN A 143 4.81 -22.31 13.38
N ILE A 144 4.93 -21.69 12.20
CA ILE A 144 5.84 -22.14 11.14
C ILE A 144 7.26 -21.65 11.43
N PHE A 145 7.46 -20.34 11.55
CA PHE A 145 8.81 -19.77 11.68
C PHE A 145 9.48 -20.06 13.02
N LEU A 146 8.70 -20.30 14.09
CA LEU A 146 9.25 -20.64 15.40
C LEU A 146 9.38 -22.15 15.62
N ASN A 147 9.05 -22.97 14.62
CA ASN A 147 9.21 -24.42 14.66
C ASN A 147 10.70 -24.82 14.63
N ALA A 148 11.21 -25.27 15.78
CA ALA A 148 12.63 -25.61 15.94
C ALA A 148 13.09 -26.75 15.02
N ARG A 149 12.23 -27.76 14.77
CA ARG A 149 12.58 -28.90 13.89
C ARG A 149 12.70 -28.44 12.44
N LEU A 150 11.75 -27.61 12.00
CA LEU A 150 11.78 -27.03 10.65
C LEU A 150 13.00 -26.13 10.46
N PHE A 151 13.27 -25.23 11.41
CA PHE A 151 14.44 -24.36 11.34
C PHE A 151 15.75 -25.16 11.32
N GLN A 152 15.85 -26.24 12.09
CA GLN A 152 17.03 -27.11 12.07
C GLN A 152 17.29 -27.71 10.68
N ARG A 153 16.23 -28.10 9.95
CA ARG A 153 16.37 -28.59 8.57
C ARG A 153 16.92 -27.50 7.65
N ILE A 154 16.38 -26.28 7.75
CA ILE A 154 16.83 -25.13 6.95
C ILE A 154 18.26 -24.72 7.31
N SER A 155 18.61 -24.67 8.60
CA SER A 155 19.97 -24.32 9.06
C SER A 155 21.02 -25.30 8.53
N LYS A 156 20.73 -26.61 8.56
CA LYS A 156 21.62 -27.63 7.99
C LYS A 156 21.87 -27.41 6.50
N LEU A 157 20.83 -27.10 5.74
CA LEU A 157 20.97 -26.77 4.31
C LEU A 157 21.77 -25.49 4.11
N TYR A 158 21.46 -24.44 4.86
CA TYR A 158 22.15 -23.15 4.78
C TYR A 158 23.64 -23.27 5.11
N GLU A 159 24.01 -24.03 6.13
CA GLU A 159 25.40 -24.30 6.50
C GLU A 159 26.14 -25.07 5.39
N ALA A 160 25.46 -26.03 4.75
CA ALA A 160 26.01 -26.82 3.65
C ALA A 160 25.87 -26.17 2.26
N ARG A 161 25.32 -24.95 2.15
CA ARG A 161 24.84 -24.38 0.87
C ARG A 161 25.86 -24.37 -0.27
N GLN A 162 27.13 -24.16 0.05
CA GLN A 162 28.23 -24.16 -0.94
C GLN A 162 28.48 -25.55 -1.55
N ALA A 163 28.11 -26.63 -0.85
CA ALA A 163 28.27 -28.01 -1.32
C ALA A 163 27.01 -28.58 -2.01
N LEU A 164 25.88 -27.85 -2.00
CA LEU A 164 24.60 -28.32 -2.55
C LEU A 164 24.50 -28.16 -4.08
N ASN A 165 25.44 -27.46 -4.73
CA ASN A 165 25.46 -27.19 -6.17
C ASN A 165 24.11 -26.62 -6.70
N LEU A 166 23.49 -25.73 -5.92
CA LEU A 166 22.23 -25.08 -6.31
C LEU A 166 22.47 -24.06 -7.42
N ASP A 167 21.49 -23.92 -8.33
CA ASP A 167 21.45 -22.78 -9.24
C ASP A 167 21.29 -21.46 -8.45
N ALA A 168 21.57 -20.32 -9.09
CA ALA A 168 21.60 -19.02 -8.43
C ALA A 168 20.28 -18.66 -7.72
N GLU A 169 19.14 -18.94 -8.34
CA GLU A 169 17.83 -18.63 -7.76
C GLU A 169 17.53 -19.55 -6.57
N SER A 170 17.83 -20.85 -6.70
CA SER A 170 17.68 -21.83 -5.60
C SER A 170 18.60 -21.53 -4.42
N GLY A 171 19.85 -21.14 -4.67
CA GLY A 171 20.79 -20.70 -3.64
C GLY A 171 20.26 -19.48 -2.88
N ARG A 172 19.80 -18.46 -3.61
CA ARG A 172 19.18 -17.27 -3.03
C ARG A 172 17.92 -17.59 -2.23
N LEU A 173 17.07 -18.52 -2.71
CA LEU A 173 15.87 -18.93 -1.98
C LEU A 173 16.22 -19.54 -0.62
N LEU A 174 17.24 -20.39 -0.57
CA LEU A 174 17.71 -20.98 0.69
C LEU A 174 18.20 -19.90 1.68
N GLU A 175 18.98 -18.93 1.19
CA GLU A 175 19.45 -17.81 2.01
C GLU A 175 18.29 -16.92 2.49
N ARG A 176 17.31 -16.68 1.62
CA ARG A 176 16.09 -15.93 1.95
C ARG A 176 15.29 -16.63 3.04
N TYR A 177 15.04 -17.93 2.92
CA TYR A 177 14.32 -18.70 3.93
C TYR A 177 15.07 -18.73 5.26
N TYR A 178 16.39 -18.96 5.26
CA TYR A 178 17.18 -18.87 6.48
C TYR A 178 17.02 -17.48 7.15
N THR A 179 17.12 -16.42 6.37
CA THR A 179 16.98 -15.03 6.83
C THR A 179 15.57 -14.76 7.38
N ASP A 180 14.52 -15.22 6.69
CA ASP A 180 13.12 -15.10 7.13
C ASP A 180 12.91 -15.78 8.50
N PHE A 181 13.43 -17.00 8.69
CA PHE A 181 13.35 -17.71 9.97
C PHE A 181 14.10 -16.99 11.09
N VAL A 182 15.33 -16.54 10.83
CA VAL A 182 16.14 -15.83 11.84
C VAL A 182 15.45 -14.54 12.27
N ARG A 183 15.01 -13.72 11.31
CA ARG A 183 14.31 -12.45 11.56
C ARG A 183 12.95 -12.63 12.20
N ALA A 184 12.31 -13.78 12.00
CA ALA A 184 11.08 -14.16 12.69
C ALA A 184 11.32 -14.73 14.10
N GLY A 185 12.56 -14.83 14.58
CA GLY A 185 12.89 -15.24 15.94
C GLY A 185 13.12 -16.75 16.11
N ALA A 186 13.42 -17.50 15.05
CA ALA A 186 13.66 -18.95 15.14
C ALA A 186 14.80 -19.32 16.11
N LYS A 187 15.78 -18.42 16.29
CA LYS A 187 16.93 -18.56 17.20
C LYS A 187 16.65 -18.17 18.67
N LEU A 188 15.47 -17.63 18.98
CA LEU A 188 15.10 -17.27 20.35
C LEU A 188 14.86 -18.51 21.22
N GLY A 189 15.06 -18.37 22.54
CA GLY A 189 14.64 -19.37 23.52
C GLY A 189 13.12 -19.43 23.65
N ASP A 190 12.60 -20.53 24.20
CA ASP A 190 11.15 -20.81 24.25
C ASP A 190 10.34 -19.71 24.94
N LYS A 191 10.86 -19.14 26.04
CA LYS A 191 10.21 -18.03 26.76
C LYS A 191 10.03 -16.81 25.87
N ASP A 192 11.07 -16.43 25.13
CA ASP A 192 11.07 -15.27 24.25
C ASP A 192 10.21 -15.52 23.01
N LYS A 193 10.18 -16.75 22.49
CA LYS A 193 9.23 -17.15 21.43
C LYS A 193 7.78 -16.97 21.86
N GLN A 194 7.42 -17.29 23.10
CA GLN A 194 6.05 -17.05 23.59
C GLN A 194 5.73 -15.56 23.72
N LYS A 195 6.70 -14.75 24.17
CA LYS A 195 6.54 -13.30 24.20
C LYS A 195 6.35 -12.74 22.78
N LEU A 196 7.17 -13.19 21.83
CA LEU A 196 7.10 -12.77 20.43
C LEU A 196 5.74 -13.07 19.80
N LYS A 197 5.18 -14.26 20.04
CA LYS A 197 3.83 -14.63 19.58
C LYS A 197 2.75 -13.67 20.07
N SER A 198 2.81 -13.32 21.37
CA SER A 198 1.86 -12.36 21.96
C SER A 198 2.00 -10.98 21.32
N LEU A 199 3.23 -10.51 21.08
CA LEU A 199 3.49 -9.24 20.42
C LEU A 199 2.95 -9.22 18.98
N ASN A 200 3.21 -10.28 18.20
CA ASN A 200 2.78 -10.40 16.81
C ASN A 200 1.25 -10.41 16.67
N ALA A 201 0.55 -11.15 17.53
CA ALA A 201 -0.91 -11.18 17.54
C ALA A 201 -1.54 -9.82 17.89
N GLN A 202 -0.96 -9.11 18.87
CA GLN A 202 -1.43 -7.76 19.24
C GLN A 202 -1.16 -6.75 18.12
N LEU A 203 0.02 -6.78 17.50
CA LEU A 203 0.36 -5.93 16.36
C LEU A 203 -0.61 -6.12 15.20
N ALA A 204 -0.90 -7.36 14.81
CA ALA A 204 -1.84 -7.66 13.74
C ALA A 204 -3.25 -7.13 14.03
N SER A 205 -3.71 -7.30 15.27
CA SER A 205 -5.03 -6.82 15.72
C SER A 205 -5.12 -5.29 15.69
N LEU A 206 -4.08 -4.60 16.18
CA LEU A 206 -4.04 -3.13 16.22
C LEU A 206 -3.89 -2.51 14.83
N ALA A 207 -3.09 -3.10 13.92
CA ALA A 207 -2.97 -2.62 12.54
C ALA A 207 -4.30 -2.74 11.78
N THR A 208 -5.04 -3.82 12.01
CA THR A 208 -6.39 -4.02 11.47
C THR A 208 -7.35 -2.97 12.04
N LYS A 209 -7.33 -2.73 13.35
CA LYS A 209 -8.14 -1.70 14.01
C LYS A 209 -7.84 -0.30 13.45
N PHE A 210 -6.55 0.06 13.34
CA PHE A 210 -6.12 1.35 12.80
C PHE A 210 -6.70 1.59 11.41
N SER A 211 -6.56 0.60 10.51
CA SER A 211 -7.04 0.71 9.12
C SER A 211 -8.56 0.85 9.04
N GLN A 212 -9.31 0.09 9.84
CA GLN A 212 -10.77 0.19 9.89
C GLN A 212 -11.23 1.53 10.48
N ASN A 213 -10.56 2.01 11.52
CA ASN A 213 -10.83 3.32 12.11
C ASN A 213 -10.61 4.44 11.08
N VAL A 214 -9.52 4.41 10.31
CA VAL A 214 -9.25 5.41 9.26
C VAL A 214 -10.34 5.43 8.19
N LEU A 215 -10.77 4.26 7.69
CA LEU A 215 -11.83 4.19 6.67
C LEU A 215 -13.15 4.74 7.21
N LYS A 216 -13.55 4.30 8.41
CA LYS A 216 -14.81 4.73 9.04
C LYS A 216 -14.83 6.21 9.36
N GLU A 217 -13.74 6.72 9.93
CA GLU A 217 -13.58 8.15 10.21
C GLU A 217 -13.58 8.98 8.92
N THR A 218 -12.89 8.52 7.87
CA THR A 218 -12.88 9.19 6.55
C THR A 218 -14.29 9.30 5.97
N ASN A 219 -15.08 8.23 6.08
CA ASN A 219 -16.46 8.23 5.60
C ASN A 219 -17.37 9.13 6.45
N ALA A 220 -17.21 9.09 7.78
CA ALA A 220 -17.99 9.86 8.75
C ALA A 220 -17.68 11.37 8.72
N SER A 221 -16.43 11.74 8.45
CA SER A 221 -15.95 13.12 8.42
C SER A 221 -16.04 13.77 7.03
N ALA A 222 -16.70 13.11 6.06
CA ALA A 222 -17.00 13.72 4.77
C ALA A 222 -17.85 15.00 4.94
N ILE A 223 -17.57 16.01 4.12
CA ILE A 223 -18.19 17.32 4.25
C ILE A 223 -19.53 17.33 3.52
N ILE A 224 -20.62 17.46 4.29
CA ILE A 224 -21.96 17.69 3.76
C ILE A 224 -22.16 19.19 3.53
N VAL A 225 -22.60 19.56 2.34
CA VAL A 225 -22.87 20.94 1.93
C VAL A 225 -24.36 21.08 1.57
N ASP A 226 -24.99 22.12 2.10
CA ASP A 226 -26.44 22.29 2.03
C ASP A 226 -26.90 22.98 0.75
N SER A 227 -26.04 23.80 0.14
CA SER A 227 -26.40 24.60 -1.03
C SER A 227 -25.30 24.63 -2.10
N LYS A 228 -25.70 24.70 -3.38
CA LYS A 228 -24.76 24.88 -4.50
C LYS A 228 -23.95 26.18 -4.38
N ALA A 229 -24.51 27.21 -3.73
CA ALA A 229 -23.85 28.50 -3.55
C ALA A 229 -22.56 28.40 -2.72
N GLU A 230 -22.50 27.48 -1.74
CA GLU A 230 -21.30 27.26 -0.93
C GLU A 230 -20.14 26.63 -1.72
N LEU A 231 -20.44 25.99 -2.85
CA LEU A 231 -19.49 25.32 -3.75
C LEU A 231 -18.92 26.27 -4.81
N GLN A 232 -19.05 27.59 -4.63
CA GLN A 232 -18.55 28.58 -5.58
C GLN A 232 -17.08 28.32 -5.92
N GLY A 233 -16.76 28.32 -7.23
CA GLY A 233 -15.42 28.08 -7.77
C GLY A 233 -15.19 26.66 -8.28
N LEU A 234 -16.01 25.69 -7.85
CA LEU A 234 -16.00 24.35 -8.44
C LEU A 234 -16.60 24.36 -9.85
N SER A 235 -16.08 23.47 -10.70
CA SER A 235 -16.66 23.15 -12.01
C SER A 235 -18.02 22.45 -11.88
N GLU A 236 -18.84 22.48 -12.94
CA GLU A 236 -20.12 21.78 -12.94
C GLU A 236 -19.94 20.26 -12.78
N GLU A 237 -18.85 19.70 -13.29
CA GLU A 237 -18.47 18.29 -13.14
C GLU A 237 -18.15 17.93 -11.68
N GLU A 238 -17.36 18.78 -10.99
CA GLU A 238 -17.07 18.61 -9.56
C GLU A 238 -18.33 18.70 -8.70
N ILE A 239 -19.22 19.65 -9.01
CA ILE A 239 -20.51 19.80 -8.33
C ILE A 239 -21.40 18.58 -8.58
N ALA A 240 -21.44 18.06 -9.82
CA ALA A 240 -22.19 16.86 -10.17
C ALA A 240 -21.63 15.61 -9.46
N SER A 241 -20.30 15.47 -9.35
CA SER A 241 -19.68 14.39 -8.58
C SER A 241 -20.03 14.48 -7.10
N ALA A 242 -20.03 15.68 -6.51
CA ALA A 242 -20.43 15.88 -5.12
C ALA A 242 -21.92 15.57 -4.89
N ALA A 243 -22.78 15.86 -5.87
CA ALA A 243 -24.19 15.50 -5.84
C ALA A 243 -24.41 13.97 -5.96
N GLU A 244 -23.67 13.29 -6.84
CA GLU A 244 -23.73 11.82 -6.94
C GLU A 244 -23.23 11.15 -5.66
N ALA A 245 -22.18 11.69 -5.03
CA ALA A 245 -21.71 11.23 -3.71
C ALA A 245 -22.78 11.40 -2.62
N ALA A 246 -23.56 12.48 -2.64
CA ALA A 246 -24.68 12.67 -1.71
C ALA A 246 -25.80 11.66 -1.97
N LYS A 247 -26.15 11.46 -3.24
CA LYS A 247 -27.19 10.52 -3.68
C LYS A 247 -26.86 9.07 -3.31
N THR A 248 -25.61 8.63 -3.52
CA THR A 248 -25.18 7.28 -3.11
C THR A 248 -25.25 7.06 -1.61
N ARG A 249 -25.18 8.14 -0.81
CA ARG A 249 -25.36 8.15 0.65
C ARG A 249 -26.81 8.41 1.10
N GLY A 250 -27.76 8.50 0.16
CA GLY A 250 -29.18 8.74 0.47
C GLY A 250 -29.50 10.16 0.94
N LEU A 251 -28.59 11.12 0.75
CA LEU A 251 -28.78 12.52 1.12
C LEU A 251 -29.39 13.30 -0.05
N LYS A 252 -30.70 13.55 0.02
CA LYS A 252 -31.43 14.30 -1.02
C LYS A 252 -31.13 15.79 -0.95
N ASP A 253 -30.99 16.42 -2.11
CA ASP A 253 -30.79 17.87 -2.26
C ASP A 253 -29.58 18.42 -1.48
N LYS A 254 -28.53 17.59 -1.36
CA LYS A 254 -27.24 17.92 -0.73
C LYS A 254 -26.08 17.60 -1.65
N PHE A 255 -24.90 18.05 -1.24
CA PHE A 255 -23.63 17.67 -1.86
C PHE A 255 -22.73 17.07 -0.78
N VAL A 256 -21.91 16.09 -1.16
CA VAL A 256 -20.91 15.48 -0.29
C VAL A 256 -19.54 15.65 -0.93
N ILE A 257 -18.61 16.24 -0.19
CA ILE A 257 -17.19 16.25 -0.50
C ILE A 257 -16.51 15.17 0.34
N PRO A 258 -16.13 14.02 -0.25
CA PRO A 258 -15.41 12.98 0.47
C PRO A 258 -13.99 13.44 0.83
N LEU A 259 -13.42 12.88 1.90
CA LEU A 259 -12.01 13.09 2.23
C LEU A 259 -11.14 12.09 1.46
N MET A 260 -10.05 12.58 0.87
CA MET A 260 -8.98 11.79 0.26
C MET A 260 -7.90 11.46 1.30
N ASN A 261 -7.12 10.40 1.09
CA ASN A 261 -6.19 9.86 2.10
C ASN A 261 -5.07 10.83 2.54
N THR A 262 -4.68 11.79 1.71
CA THR A 262 -3.64 12.79 1.99
C THR A 262 -4.14 13.90 2.90
N THR A 263 -3.22 14.71 3.45
CA THR A 263 -3.55 15.92 4.20
C THR A 263 -4.26 16.95 3.32
N GLY A 264 -3.63 17.40 2.23
CA GLY A 264 -4.25 18.30 1.27
C GLY A 264 -5.42 17.64 0.54
N GLN A 265 -6.49 18.39 0.32
CA GLN A 265 -7.73 17.91 -0.31
C GLN A 265 -7.94 18.58 -1.67
N PRO A 266 -8.18 17.84 -2.78
CA PRO A 266 -8.23 18.42 -4.13
C PRO A 266 -9.20 19.59 -4.30
N PHE A 267 -10.37 19.53 -3.65
CA PHE A 267 -11.37 20.61 -3.72
C PHE A 267 -10.87 21.95 -3.15
N GLU A 268 -9.82 21.95 -2.30
CA GLU A 268 -9.21 23.19 -1.77
C GLU A 268 -8.62 24.06 -2.88
N ALA A 269 -8.25 23.49 -4.03
CA ALA A 269 -7.68 24.23 -5.16
C ALA A 269 -8.68 25.17 -5.84
N SER A 270 -9.97 24.79 -5.84
CA SER A 270 -11.02 25.46 -6.62
C SER A 270 -12.07 26.16 -5.76
N LEU A 271 -12.30 25.72 -4.51
CA LEU A 271 -13.30 26.29 -3.61
C LEU A 271 -12.99 27.76 -3.27
N ALA A 272 -13.76 28.71 -3.81
CA ALA A 272 -13.62 30.13 -3.49
C ALA A 272 -14.04 30.47 -2.05
N ASN A 273 -14.98 29.71 -1.49
CA ASN A 273 -15.42 29.83 -0.10
C ASN A 273 -14.32 29.38 0.88
N ARG A 274 -13.58 30.34 1.44
CA ARG A 274 -12.48 30.08 2.38
C ARG A 274 -12.92 29.33 3.64
N ALA A 275 -14.11 29.61 4.18
CA ALA A 275 -14.61 28.92 5.36
C ALA A 275 -14.86 27.43 5.07
N LEU A 276 -15.36 27.11 3.88
CA LEU A 276 -15.53 25.72 3.45
C LEU A 276 -14.18 25.04 3.21
N ARG A 277 -13.18 25.73 2.63
CA ARG A 277 -11.80 25.21 2.54
C ARG A 277 -11.23 24.88 3.91
N GLN A 278 -11.35 25.80 4.87
CA GLN A 278 -10.86 25.60 6.23
C GLN A 278 -11.55 24.38 6.88
N ARG A 279 -12.89 24.31 6.81
CA ARG A 279 -13.66 23.18 7.35
C ARG A 279 -13.26 21.84 6.73
N LEU A 280 -13.03 21.80 5.41
CA LEU A 280 -12.57 20.60 4.70
C LEU A 280 -11.17 20.17 5.18
N HIS A 281 -10.25 21.13 5.28
CA HIS A 281 -8.88 20.87 5.72
C HIS A 281 -8.83 20.38 7.17
N GLU A 282 -9.57 21.04 8.06
CA GLU A 282 -9.67 20.67 9.48
C GLU A 282 -10.26 19.27 9.65
N ALA A 283 -11.28 18.90 8.87
CA ALA A 283 -11.80 17.54 8.84
C ALA A 283 -10.73 16.54 8.38
N SER A 284 -9.92 16.87 7.37
CA SER A 284 -8.81 16.04 6.90
C SER A 284 -7.73 15.84 7.96
N VAL A 285 -7.22 16.91 8.58
CA VAL A 285 -6.07 16.81 9.50
C VAL A 285 -6.44 16.27 10.88
N ASN A 286 -7.72 16.28 11.25
CA ASN A 286 -8.18 15.79 12.55
C ASN A 286 -8.69 14.33 12.51
N ARG A 287 -8.61 13.65 11.37
CA ARG A 287 -9.01 12.24 11.25
C ARG A 287 -8.31 11.38 12.31
N GLY A 288 -9.11 10.71 13.12
CA GLY A 288 -8.64 9.79 14.15
C GLY A 288 -7.97 10.48 15.33
N SER A 289 -8.15 11.79 15.52
CA SER A 289 -7.50 12.55 16.60
C SER A 289 -8.43 13.46 17.42
N HIS A 290 -9.72 13.56 17.09
CA HIS A 290 -10.68 14.43 17.82
C HIS A 290 -11.44 13.72 18.95
N GLY A 291 -11.13 12.44 19.24
CA GLY A 291 -11.84 11.61 20.21
C GLY A 291 -12.83 10.65 19.54
N GLY A 292 -13.71 10.04 20.35
CA GLY A 292 -14.77 9.16 19.85
C GLY A 292 -14.32 7.74 19.48
N GLU A 293 -15.17 7.05 18.71
CA GLU A 293 -15.01 5.62 18.38
C GLU A 293 -13.78 5.33 17.51
N PHE A 294 -13.41 6.27 16.63
CA PHE A 294 -12.36 6.08 15.63
C PHE A 294 -11.01 6.68 16.01
N ASP A 295 -10.83 7.06 17.28
CA ASP A 295 -9.58 7.63 17.76
C ASP A 295 -8.41 6.65 17.61
N ASN A 296 -7.36 7.10 16.93
CA ASN A 296 -6.17 6.35 16.61
C ASN A 296 -4.93 6.82 17.36
N ARG A 297 -5.02 7.83 18.24
CA ARG A 297 -3.85 8.36 18.99
C ARG A 297 -3.22 7.26 19.85
N GLN A 298 -4.04 6.59 20.66
CA GLN A 298 -3.57 5.49 21.50
C GLN A 298 -3.17 4.26 20.68
N VAL A 299 -3.89 3.98 19.59
CA VAL A 299 -3.57 2.86 18.69
C VAL A 299 -2.18 3.03 18.07
N ALA A 300 -1.82 4.24 17.62
CA ALA A 300 -0.50 4.55 17.08
C ALA A 300 0.61 4.39 18.13
N ILE A 301 0.40 4.88 19.36
CA ILE A 301 1.34 4.71 20.48
C ILE A 301 1.57 3.23 20.78
N ASP A 302 0.50 2.44 20.88
CA ASP A 302 0.60 1.00 21.17
C ASP A 302 1.29 0.22 20.04
N LEU A 303 1.02 0.56 18.77
CA LEU A 303 1.74 -0.01 17.64
C LEU A 303 3.23 0.30 17.69
N ALA A 304 3.62 1.56 17.93
CA ALA A 304 5.02 1.95 18.06
C ALA A 304 5.71 1.24 19.23
N ARG A 305 5.05 1.16 20.39
CA ARG A 305 5.54 0.45 21.57
C ARG A 305 5.79 -1.03 21.29
N LEU A 306 4.79 -1.74 20.77
CA LEU A 306 4.90 -3.17 20.48
C LEU A 306 5.98 -3.45 19.41
N ARG A 307 6.14 -2.56 18.43
CA ARG A 307 7.22 -2.65 17.44
C ARG A 307 8.60 -2.48 18.08
N ALA A 308 8.77 -1.50 18.96
CA ALA A 308 10.02 -1.29 19.69
C ALA A 308 10.34 -2.48 20.61
N GLU A 309 9.34 -3.01 21.34
CA GLU A 309 9.50 -4.20 22.18
C GLU A 309 9.86 -5.44 21.35
N ARG A 310 9.23 -5.63 20.19
CA ARG A 310 9.53 -6.75 19.27
C ARG A 310 10.95 -6.66 18.75
N ALA A 311 11.38 -5.48 18.31
CA ALA A 311 12.72 -5.26 17.79
C ALA A 311 13.79 -5.53 18.85
N ALA A 312 13.59 -5.02 20.07
CA ALA A 312 14.48 -5.27 21.20
C ALA A 312 14.56 -6.76 21.55
N LEU A 313 13.43 -7.47 21.54
CA LEU A 313 13.38 -8.93 21.76
C LEU A 313 14.17 -9.71 20.71
N LEU A 314 14.20 -9.22 19.47
CA LEU A 314 14.93 -9.80 18.36
C LEU A 314 16.41 -9.34 18.29
N GLY A 315 16.86 -8.51 19.23
CA GLY A 315 18.25 -8.05 19.32
C GLY A 315 18.56 -6.78 18.52
N TYR A 316 17.56 -6.06 18.05
CA TYR A 316 17.73 -4.79 17.31
C TYR A 316 17.49 -3.59 18.23
N ALA A 317 18.19 -2.48 17.96
CA ALA A 317 18.06 -1.26 18.77
C ALA A 317 16.65 -0.65 18.72
N ASN A 318 15.97 -0.75 17.57
CA ASN A 318 14.63 -0.24 17.33
C ASN A 318 14.01 -0.91 16.08
N HIS A 319 12.73 -0.62 15.81
CA HIS A 319 12.00 -1.24 14.69
C HIS A 319 12.57 -0.84 13.32
N ALA A 320 13.10 0.38 13.17
CA ALA A 320 13.74 0.80 11.94
C ALA A 320 15.02 0.00 11.64
N ALA A 321 15.88 -0.25 12.64
CA ALA A 321 17.06 -1.09 12.48
C ALA A 321 16.67 -2.54 12.08
N TYR A 322 15.59 -3.07 12.65
CA TYR A 322 15.03 -4.36 12.25
C TYR A 322 14.55 -4.35 10.79
N GLY A 323 13.78 -3.35 10.38
CA GLY A 323 13.25 -3.25 9.02
C GLY A 323 14.35 -3.10 7.97
N LEU A 324 15.23 -2.10 8.17
CA LEU A 324 16.19 -1.64 7.18
C LEU A 324 17.28 -2.66 6.82
N GLU A 325 17.60 -3.61 7.72
CA GLU A 325 18.54 -4.69 7.43
C GLU A 325 18.17 -5.46 6.14
N ASP A 326 16.86 -5.59 5.90
CA ASP A 326 16.28 -6.31 4.76
C ASP A 326 15.89 -5.40 3.59
N GLU A 327 16.16 -4.10 3.70
CA GLU A 327 15.96 -3.10 2.66
C GLU A 327 17.28 -2.83 1.90
N THR A 328 17.24 -2.09 0.79
CA THR A 328 18.47 -1.72 0.05
C THR A 328 19.28 -0.64 0.76
N ALA A 329 18.64 0.19 1.57
CA ALA A 329 19.29 1.25 2.36
C ALA A 329 20.13 0.74 3.55
N LYS A 330 19.85 -0.49 4.03
CA LYS A 330 20.57 -1.22 5.10
C LYS A 330 20.59 -0.62 6.50
N THR A 331 20.65 0.70 6.65
CA THR A 331 20.92 1.33 7.95
C THR A 331 20.07 2.59 8.17
N THR A 332 19.72 2.84 9.43
CA THR A 332 19.05 4.08 9.84
C THR A 332 19.91 5.31 9.54
N THR A 333 21.23 5.19 9.64
CA THR A 333 22.17 6.27 9.32
C THR A 333 22.08 6.70 7.86
N ALA A 334 22.04 5.76 6.91
CA ALA A 334 21.93 6.08 5.49
C ALA A 334 20.62 6.81 5.17
N VAL A 335 19.50 6.31 5.71
CA VAL A 335 18.18 6.93 5.54
C VAL A 335 18.12 8.32 6.16
N ASN A 336 18.54 8.46 7.42
CA ASN A 336 18.54 9.74 8.13
C ASN A 336 19.43 10.79 7.43
N LYS A 337 20.58 10.37 6.89
CA LYS A 337 21.47 11.24 6.12
C LYS A 337 20.77 11.77 4.86
N MET A 338 20.20 10.89 4.05
CA MET A 338 19.50 11.29 2.82
C MET A 338 18.35 12.27 3.13
N LEU A 339 17.46 11.92 4.08
CA LEU A 339 16.33 12.77 4.41
C LEU A 339 16.76 14.12 5.01
N GLY A 340 17.75 14.10 5.91
CA GLY A 340 18.27 15.28 6.58
C GLY A 340 19.02 16.25 5.65
N GLU A 341 19.69 15.74 4.61
CA GLU A 341 20.37 16.58 3.60
C GLU A 341 19.39 17.31 2.67
N LEU A 342 18.22 16.71 2.39
CA LEU A 342 17.23 17.26 1.46
C LEU A 342 16.22 18.20 2.14
N ALA A 343 15.91 17.97 3.41
CA ALA A 343 14.88 18.71 4.14
C ALA A 343 15.10 20.24 4.20
N PRO A 344 16.31 20.76 4.49
CA PRO A 344 16.53 22.20 4.54
C PRO A 344 16.25 22.91 3.20
N ALA A 345 16.69 22.31 2.09
CA ALA A 345 16.47 22.86 0.76
C ALA A 345 14.97 22.87 0.40
N ALA A 346 14.27 21.77 0.66
CA ALA A 346 12.83 21.67 0.41
C ALA A 346 12.04 22.71 1.21
N VAL A 347 12.31 22.84 2.52
CA VAL A 347 11.62 23.81 3.39
C VAL A 347 11.91 25.25 2.98
N ASN A 348 13.13 25.56 2.55
CA ASN A 348 13.46 26.89 2.04
C ASN A 348 12.71 27.21 0.74
N ASN A 349 12.59 26.24 -0.17
CA ASN A 349 11.79 26.38 -1.38
C ASN A 349 10.30 26.58 -1.02
N ALA A 350 9.76 25.81 -0.08
CA ALA A 350 8.38 25.98 0.39
C ALA A 350 8.15 27.36 1.02
N LYS A 351 9.11 27.89 1.81
CA LYS A 351 9.00 29.24 2.36
C LYS A 351 9.00 30.31 1.27
N ALA A 352 9.82 30.15 0.23
CA ALA A 352 9.84 31.05 -0.92
C ALA A 352 8.51 31.02 -1.68
N GLU A 353 7.98 29.83 -1.96
CA GLU A 353 6.66 29.64 -2.58
C GLU A 353 5.55 30.28 -1.72
N GLY A 354 5.52 30.00 -0.42
CA GLY A 354 4.54 30.58 0.51
C GLY A 354 4.58 32.11 0.57
N ALA A 355 5.76 32.71 0.43
CA ALA A 355 5.90 34.17 0.33
C ALA A 355 5.29 34.73 -0.97
N GLU A 356 5.35 33.99 -2.07
CA GLU A 356 4.66 34.37 -3.32
C GLU A 356 3.15 34.25 -3.20
N LEU A 357 2.65 33.20 -2.54
CA LEU A 357 1.22 33.04 -2.27
C LEU A 357 0.69 34.16 -1.36
N GLN A 358 1.44 34.53 -0.32
CA GLN A 358 1.07 35.65 0.55
C GLN A 358 0.98 36.97 -0.22
N LYS A 359 1.86 37.23 -1.19
CA LYS A 359 1.77 38.44 -2.04
C LYS A 359 0.46 38.49 -2.83
N ILE A 360 -0.05 37.36 -3.29
CA ILE A 360 -1.35 37.31 -3.98
C ILE A 360 -2.49 37.61 -3.00
N ILE A 361 -2.46 37.02 -1.80
CA ILE A 361 -3.44 37.31 -0.74
C ILE A 361 -3.46 38.81 -0.41
N ASP A 362 -2.29 39.41 -0.23
CA ASP A 362 -2.14 40.83 0.11
C ASP A 362 -2.62 41.74 -1.03
N ALA A 363 -2.28 41.41 -2.28
CA ALA A 363 -2.74 42.13 -3.47
C ALA A 363 -4.27 42.09 -3.66
N GLN A 364 -4.91 41.01 -3.19
CA GLN A 364 -6.37 40.86 -3.19
C GLN A 364 -7.04 41.42 -1.94
N GLN A 365 -6.29 42.08 -1.05
CA GLN A 365 -6.79 42.65 0.20
C GLN A 365 -7.47 41.60 1.10
N GLY A 366 -6.99 40.34 1.06
CA GLY A 366 -7.55 39.25 1.84
C GLY A 366 -7.46 39.47 3.36
N ASN A 367 -6.48 40.26 3.83
CA ASN A 367 -6.27 40.59 5.25
C ASN A 367 -6.11 39.38 6.19
N PHE A 368 -5.50 38.30 5.71
CA PHE A 368 -5.13 37.13 6.52
C PHE A 368 -3.75 36.59 6.14
N LYS A 369 -3.17 35.78 7.03
CA LYS A 369 -1.94 35.03 6.74
C LYS A 369 -2.27 33.71 6.05
N LEU A 370 -1.43 33.33 5.09
CA LEU A 370 -1.51 32.05 4.40
C LEU A 370 -1.56 30.90 5.43
N ALA A 371 -2.63 30.12 5.37
CA ALA A 371 -2.78 28.87 6.10
C ALA A 371 -2.71 27.67 5.15
N ALA A 372 -2.63 26.45 5.69
CA ALA A 372 -2.54 25.23 4.88
C ALA A 372 -3.73 25.07 3.91
N TRP A 373 -4.96 25.39 4.35
CA TRP A 373 -6.18 25.36 3.53
C TRP A 373 -6.28 26.47 2.47
N ASP A 374 -5.33 27.42 2.47
CA ASP A 374 -5.22 28.46 1.46
C ASP A 374 -4.18 28.10 0.39
N TRP A 375 -3.28 27.16 0.67
CA TRP A 375 -2.13 26.85 -0.21
C TRP A 375 -2.55 26.48 -1.61
N ALA A 376 -3.35 25.41 -1.77
CA ALA A 376 -3.77 24.91 -3.09
C ALA A 376 -4.49 25.98 -3.91
N PHE A 377 -5.42 26.72 -3.28
CA PHE A 377 -6.19 27.78 -3.92
C PHE A 377 -5.31 28.88 -4.51
N TYR A 378 -4.37 29.41 -3.72
CA TYR A 378 -3.48 30.47 -4.19
C TYR A 378 -2.37 29.95 -5.11
N THR A 379 -1.97 28.68 -4.98
CA THR A 379 -1.05 28.04 -5.91
C THR A 379 -1.63 27.99 -7.32
N GLU A 380 -2.92 27.72 -7.49
CA GLU A 380 -3.56 27.74 -8.81
C GLU A 380 -3.64 29.16 -9.40
N GLN A 381 -3.87 30.18 -8.55
CA GLN A 381 -3.79 31.56 -9.01
C GLN A 381 -2.38 31.98 -9.41
N LEU A 382 -1.37 31.57 -8.63
CA LEU A 382 0.03 31.83 -8.94
C LEU A 382 0.44 31.13 -10.24
N ARG A 383 -0.01 29.87 -10.45
CA ARG A 383 0.20 29.11 -11.68
C ARG A 383 -0.38 29.85 -12.88
N LYS A 384 -1.62 30.33 -12.76
CA LYS A 384 -2.29 31.12 -13.80
C LYS A 384 -1.55 32.42 -14.10
N ALA A 385 -1.10 33.14 -13.08
CA ALA A 385 -0.36 34.39 -13.24
C ALA A 385 1.02 34.18 -13.89
N LYS A 386 1.78 33.16 -13.46
CA LYS A 386 3.15 32.91 -13.93
C LYS A 386 3.21 32.24 -15.30
N TYR A 387 2.32 31.31 -15.58
CA TYR A 387 2.39 30.45 -16.76
C TYR A 387 1.25 30.67 -17.75
N SER A 388 0.32 31.60 -17.46
CA SER A 388 -0.95 31.74 -18.21
C SER A 388 -1.64 30.38 -18.37
N PHE A 389 -1.56 29.54 -17.33
CA PHE A 389 -1.95 28.14 -17.35
C PHE A 389 -2.97 27.86 -16.25
N ASP A 390 -4.08 27.26 -16.63
CA ASP A 390 -5.16 26.85 -15.75
C ASP A 390 -5.33 25.34 -15.90
N ASP A 391 -5.09 24.58 -14.84
CA ASP A 391 -5.04 23.11 -14.92
C ASP A 391 -6.38 22.50 -15.38
N SER A 392 -7.49 23.21 -15.16
CA SER A 392 -8.81 22.86 -15.68
C SER A 392 -8.84 22.75 -17.21
N GLN A 393 -7.96 23.46 -17.93
CA GLN A 393 -7.84 23.38 -19.38
C GLN A 393 -7.31 22.04 -19.87
N LEU A 394 -6.63 21.27 -19.01
CA LEU A 394 -6.10 19.96 -19.36
C LEU A 394 -7.14 18.84 -19.26
N ARG A 395 -8.06 18.94 -18.29
CA ARG A 395 -9.01 17.86 -17.96
C ARG A 395 -9.77 17.32 -19.17
N PRO A 396 -10.26 18.16 -20.12
CA PRO A 396 -10.96 17.65 -21.30
C PRO A 396 -10.12 16.73 -22.19
N TYR A 397 -8.79 16.77 -22.10
CA TYR A 397 -7.88 15.93 -22.88
C TYR A 397 -7.53 14.60 -22.20
N PHE A 398 -7.91 14.42 -20.93
CA PHE A 398 -7.53 13.28 -20.11
C PHE A 398 -8.74 12.45 -19.70
N GLU A 399 -9.48 11.94 -20.69
CA GLU A 399 -10.56 10.97 -20.44
C GLU A 399 -9.96 9.61 -20.03
N LEU A 400 -10.49 8.99 -18.97
CA LEU A 400 -9.93 7.79 -18.33
C LEU A 400 -9.68 6.64 -19.31
N LYS A 401 -10.65 6.29 -20.16
CA LYS A 401 -10.48 5.19 -21.11
C LYS A 401 -9.37 5.51 -22.10
N ASN A 402 -9.34 6.73 -22.62
CA ASN A 402 -8.30 7.19 -23.54
C ASN A 402 -6.91 7.21 -22.88
N VAL A 403 -6.79 7.70 -21.64
CA VAL A 403 -5.54 7.66 -20.85
C VAL A 403 -5.07 6.22 -20.66
N LEU A 404 -5.97 5.30 -20.32
CA LEU A 404 -5.63 3.90 -20.09
C LEU A 404 -5.22 3.19 -21.38
N GLU A 405 -6.05 3.22 -22.42
CA GLU A 405 -5.82 2.46 -23.65
C GLU A 405 -4.81 3.12 -24.59
N ASN A 406 -4.89 4.44 -24.78
CA ASN A 406 -4.03 5.16 -25.71
C ASN A 406 -2.82 5.80 -25.01
N GLY A 407 -2.74 5.78 -23.69
CA GLY A 407 -1.58 6.27 -22.93
C GLY A 407 -0.81 5.12 -22.31
N VAL A 408 -1.36 4.55 -21.24
CA VAL A 408 -0.72 3.51 -20.42
C VAL A 408 -0.42 2.25 -21.24
N PHE A 409 -1.44 1.68 -21.91
CA PHE A 409 -1.27 0.47 -22.72
C PHE A 409 -0.47 0.74 -23.99
N PHE A 410 -0.66 1.91 -24.62
CA PHE A 410 0.12 2.31 -25.78
C PHE A 410 1.62 2.41 -25.48
N ALA A 411 2.01 3.05 -24.38
CA ALA A 411 3.40 3.14 -23.95
C ALA A 411 4.00 1.74 -23.75
N ALA A 412 3.28 0.85 -23.07
CA ALA A 412 3.72 -0.52 -22.85
C ALA A 412 3.78 -1.35 -24.15
N THR A 413 2.87 -1.12 -25.09
CA THR A 413 2.90 -1.74 -26.43
C THR A 413 4.14 -1.29 -27.20
N LYS A 414 4.43 0.01 -27.19
CA LYS A 414 5.61 0.58 -27.87
C LYS A 414 6.91 0.12 -27.26
N LEU A 415 6.96 0.07 -25.93
CA LEU A 415 8.17 -0.25 -25.19
C LEU A 415 8.43 -1.76 -25.17
N TYR A 416 7.42 -2.59 -24.92
CA TYR A 416 7.56 -4.03 -24.67
C TYR A 416 6.90 -4.94 -25.71
N GLY A 417 6.14 -4.40 -26.66
CA GLY A 417 5.47 -5.17 -27.71
C GLY A 417 4.23 -5.94 -27.26
N ILE A 418 3.83 -5.79 -25.99
CA ILE A 418 2.63 -6.45 -25.45
C ILE A 418 1.35 -5.81 -25.99
N THR A 419 0.27 -6.56 -26.08
CA THR A 419 -1.05 -6.07 -26.55
C THR A 419 -2.16 -6.45 -25.60
N PHE A 420 -3.28 -5.73 -25.67
CA PHE A 420 -4.37 -5.79 -24.69
C PHE A 420 -5.72 -6.05 -25.39
N LYS A 421 -6.55 -6.89 -24.76
CA LYS A 421 -7.92 -7.14 -25.21
C LYS A 421 -8.88 -7.10 -24.03
N GLU A 422 -9.88 -6.22 -24.05
CA GLU A 422 -10.92 -6.20 -23.01
C GLU A 422 -11.71 -7.53 -23.01
N ARG A 423 -11.98 -8.04 -21.81
CA ARG A 423 -12.73 -9.28 -21.54
C ARG A 423 -13.96 -8.94 -20.71
N THR A 424 -15.13 -9.09 -21.32
CA THR A 424 -16.43 -8.82 -20.69
C THR A 424 -17.14 -10.10 -20.22
N ASP A 425 -16.55 -11.27 -20.48
CA ASP A 425 -17.08 -12.58 -20.14
C ASP A 425 -16.61 -13.11 -18.77
N LEU A 426 -15.65 -12.44 -18.14
CA LEU A 426 -15.13 -12.81 -16.82
C LEU A 426 -15.95 -12.16 -15.69
N PRO A 427 -16.20 -12.87 -14.57
CA PRO A 427 -16.95 -12.31 -13.45
C PRO A 427 -16.17 -11.21 -12.75
N VAL A 428 -16.83 -10.19 -12.22
CA VAL A 428 -16.19 -9.08 -11.50
C VAL A 428 -16.79 -8.90 -10.10
N TYR A 429 -15.98 -8.44 -9.13
CA TYR A 429 -16.44 -8.19 -7.76
C TYR A 429 -17.17 -6.84 -7.58
N HIS A 430 -17.09 -5.96 -8.58
CA HIS A 430 -17.79 -4.68 -8.62
C HIS A 430 -18.09 -4.30 -10.08
N PRO A 431 -19.28 -3.76 -10.42
CA PRO A 431 -19.70 -3.54 -11.81
C PRO A 431 -18.85 -2.52 -12.58
N SER A 432 -18.12 -1.63 -11.89
CA SER A 432 -17.22 -0.67 -12.55
C SER A 432 -15.85 -1.25 -12.93
N VAL A 433 -15.55 -2.49 -12.53
CA VAL A 433 -14.28 -3.16 -12.82
C VAL A 433 -14.21 -3.53 -14.30
N LYS A 434 -13.06 -3.25 -14.92
CA LYS A 434 -12.72 -3.70 -16.27
C LYS A 434 -11.64 -4.77 -16.21
N VAL A 435 -11.68 -5.73 -17.13
CA VAL A 435 -10.68 -6.81 -17.23
C VAL A 435 -10.09 -6.82 -18.63
N TYR A 436 -8.77 -6.91 -18.72
CA TYR A 436 -8.02 -7.00 -19.95
C TYR A 436 -7.18 -8.27 -19.96
N GLU A 437 -7.11 -8.93 -21.10
CA GLU A 437 -6.15 -10.00 -21.38
C GLU A 437 -4.93 -9.42 -22.08
N ILE A 438 -3.74 -9.82 -21.63
CA ILE A 438 -2.46 -9.34 -22.13
C ILE A 438 -1.78 -10.44 -22.94
N PHE A 439 -1.25 -10.08 -24.11
CA PHE A 439 -0.49 -10.96 -25.00
C PHE A 439 0.93 -10.42 -25.19
N ASP A 440 1.91 -11.32 -25.31
CA ASP A 440 3.29 -10.95 -25.64
C ASP A 440 3.41 -10.58 -27.13
N ALA A 441 4.58 -10.08 -27.53
CA ALA A 441 4.86 -9.69 -28.91
C ALA A 441 4.70 -10.83 -29.93
N ASP A 442 4.82 -12.09 -29.49
CA ASP A 442 4.61 -13.29 -30.31
C ASP A 442 3.16 -13.80 -30.32
N GLY A 443 2.24 -13.04 -29.70
CA GLY A 443 0.82 -13.38 -29.58
C GLY A 443 0.50 -14.38 -28.47
N LYS A 444 1.48 -14.82 -27.67
CA LYS A 444 1.20 -15.73 -26.54
C LYS A 444 0.46 -15.00 -25.43
N ARG A 445 -0.50 -15.73 -24.86
CA ARG A 445 -1.26 -15.39 -23.66
C ARG A 445 -0.33 -15.21 -22.45
N MET A 446 -0.29 -14.01 -21.85
CA MET A 446 0.60 -13.70 -20.73
C MET A 446 -0.10 -13.63 -19.38
N ALA A 447 -1.19 -12.85 -19.30
CA ALA A 447 -1.77 -12.44 -18.03
C ALA A 447 -3.21 -11.90 -18.18
N LEU A 448 -3.86 -11.69 -17.03
CA LEU A 448 -5.04 -10.82 -16.92
C LEU A 448 -4.70 -9.58 -16.08
N PHE A 449 -5.31 -8.45 -16.45
CA PHE A 449 -5.22 -7.19 -15.73
C PHE A 449 -6.60 -6.66 -15.37
N ILE A 450 -6.80 -6.32 -14.11
CA ILE A 450 -8.04 -5.81 -13.53
C ILE A 450 -7.86 -4.30 -13.27
N ALA A 451 -8.74 -3.49 -13.83
CA ALA A 451 -8.76 -2.04 -13.66
C ALA A 451 -9.95 -1.63 -12.78
N ASP A 452 -9.69 -1.15 -11.57
CA ASP A 452 -10.70 -0.71 -10.60
C ASP A 452 -10.47 0.75 -10.19
N MET A 453 -11.00 1.67 -11.00
CA MET A 453 -10.50 3.05 -11.04
C MET A 453 -11.19 4.03 -10.08
N TYR A 454 -12.39 3.70 -9.58
CA TYR A 454 -13.26 4.68 -8.91
C TYR A 454 -13.28 4.60 -7.39
N ALA A 455 -13.36 5.75 -6.73
CA ALA A 455 -13.59 5.86 -5.28
C ALA A 455 -14.99 5.39 -4.87
N ARG A 456 -15.10 4.83 -3.66
CA ARG A 456 -16.37 4.40 -3.03
C ARG A 456 -16.17 4.12 -1.55
N ASP A 457 -17.24 4.19 -0.76
CA ASP A 457 -17.20 4.03 0.71
C ASP A 457 -16.66 2.67 1.17
N THR A 458 -16.69 1.65 0.30
CA THR A 458 -16.18 0.28 0.57
C THR A 458 -14.72 0.08 0.15
N LYS A 459 -14.06 1.11 -0.39
CA LYS A 459 -12.67 1.06 -0.86
C LYS A 459 -11.79 1.94 0.02
N ARG A 460 -10.61 1.44 0.40
CA ARG A 460 -9.62 2.27 1.11
C ARG A 460 -9.09 3.40 0.20
N GLY A 461 -8.73 4.53 0.79
CA GLY A 461 -8.13 5.65 0.04
C GLY A 461 -6.72 5.35 -0.48
N GLY A 462 -6.25 6.17 -1.44
CA GLY A 462 -4.95 6.04 -2.11
C GLY A 462 -5.04 5.32 -3.46
N ALA A 463 -3.92 4.80 -3.94
CA ALA A 463 -3.85 3.89 -5.07
C ALA A 463 -2.91 2.73 -4.73
N TRP A 464 -3.12 1.57 -5.35
CA TRP A 464 -2.22 0.42 -5.18
C TRP A 464 -2.41 -0.63 -6.27
N MET A 465 -1.41 -1.48 -6.38
CA MET A 465 -1.41 -2.68 -7.20
C MET A 465 -1.38 -3.93 -6.31
N ASN A 466 -2.03 -5.01 -6.76
CA ASN A 466 -1.81 -6.36 -6.20
C ASN A 466 -1.94 -7.46 -7.25
N ALA A 467 -1.47 -8.66 -6.90
CA ALA A 467 -1.68 -9.88 -7.68
C ALA A 467 -2.79 -10.74 -7.05
N TYR A 468 -3.74 -11.21 -7.85
CA TYR A 468 -4.70 -12.27 -7.50
C TYR A 468 -4.13 -13.67 -7.77
N VAL A 469 -3.20 -13.76 -8.72
CA VAL A 469 -2.38 -14.94 -9.02
C VAL A 469 -0.98 -14.43 -9.31
N GLU A 470 0.02 -14.98 -8.63
CA GLU A 470 1.44 -14.67 -8.86
C GLU A 470 2.03 -15.56 -9.96
N GLN A 471 3.06 -15.05 -10.64
CA GLN A 471 3.80 -15.83 -11.63
C GLN A 471 4.75 -16.81 -10.94
N SER A 472 4.82 -18.05 -11.42
CA SER A 472 5.81 -19.01 -10.92
C SER A 472 5.96 -20.18 -11.89
N THR A 473 7.20 -20.52 -12.30
CA THR A 473 7.43 -21.74 -13.09
C THR A 473 7.33 -23.02 -12.25
N LEU A 474 7.45 -22.94 -10.91
CA LEU A 474 7.21 -24.07 -10.00
C LEU A 474 5.76 -24.59 -10.07
N PHE A 475 4.81 -23.69 -10.28
CA PHE A 475 3.37 -24.00 -10.42
C PHE A 475 2.84 -23.89 -11.85
N GLY A 476 3.63 -23.36 -12.78
CA GLY A 476 3.18 -23.04 -14.13
C GLY A 476 2.10 -21.94 -14.15
N THR A 477 2.11 -21.04 -13.16
CA THR A 477 1.11 -19.98 -13.04
C THR A 477 1.53 -18.73 -13.79
N HIS A 478 0.52 -18.10 -14.40
CA HIS A 478 0.60 -16.82 -15.06
C HIS A 478 -0.06 -15.75 -14.18
N PRO A 479 0.39 -14.49 -14.22
CA PRO A 479 -0.10 -13.49 -13.30
C PRO A 479 -1.52 -13.00 -13.63
N VAL A 480 -2.29 -12.74 -12.57
CA VAL A 480 -3.56 -11.97 -12.61
C VAL A 480 -3.36 -10.76 -11.73
N LEU A 481 -3.30 -9.58 -12.31
CA LEU A 481 -2.86 -8.34 -11.68
C LEU A 481 -4.02 -7.36 -11.57
N ALA A 482 -4.00 -6.46 -10.59
CA ALA A 482 -5.03 -5.46 -10.41
C ALA A 482 -4.44 -4.11 -10.01
N ASN A 483 -4.96 -3.03 -10.59
CA ASN A 483 -4.71 -1.67 -10.14
C ASN A 483 -6.01 -1.07 -9.58
N HIS A 484 -5.88 -0.41 -8.44
CA HIS A 484 -6.97 0.25 -7.74
C HIS A 484 -6.65 1.74 -7.58
N LEU A 485 -7.49 2.59 -8.13
CA LEU A 485 -7.45 4.04 -7.95
C LEU A 485 -8.70 4.51 -7.19
N ASN A 486 -8.72 5.80 -6.83
CA ASN A 486 -9.82 6.49 -6.15
C ASN A 486 -10.29 7.73 -6.93
N ILE A 487 -10.46 7.61 -8.25
CA ILE A 487 -10.99 8.68 -9.09
C ILE A 487 -12.47 8.91 -8.74
N PRO A 488 -12.95 10.16 -8.59
CA PRO A 488 -14.36 10.43 -8.39
C PRO A 488 -15.21 9.86 -9.54
N GLN A 489 -16.28 9.15 -9.20
CA GLN A 489 -17.16 8.57 -10.21
C GLN A 489 -18.14 9.64 -10.73
N PRO A 490 -18.13 9.95 -12.04
CA PRO A 490 -19.11 10.88 -12.60
C PRO A 490 -20.49 10.22 -12.72
N PRO A 491 -21.57 11.02 -12.88
CA PRO A 491 -22.89 10.50 -13.21
C PRO A 491 -22.90 9.61 -14.46
N ALA A 492 -23.86 8.70 -14.53
CA ALA A 492 -24.01 7.82 -15.69
C ALA A 492 -24.11 8.62 -17.01
N GLY A 493 -23.33 8.21 -18.02
CA GLY A 493 -23.30 8.85 -19.34
C GLY A 493 -22.32 10.01 -19.47
N GLN A 494 -21.69 10.48 -18.38
CA GLN A 494 -20.65 11.51 -18.43
C GLN A 494 -19.25 10.90 -18.53
N PRO A 495 -18.29 11.58 -19.21
CA PRO A 495 -16.90 11.13 -19.29
C PRO A 495 -16.23 11.20 -17.91
N THR A 496 -15.28 10.31 -17.67
CA THR A 496 -14.39 10.44 -16.50
C THR A 496 -13.17 11.24 -16.91
N LEU A 497 -13.16 12.54 -16.57
CA LEU A 497 -12.05 13.44 -16.88
C LEU A 497 -11.07 13.49 -15.71
N LEU A 498 -9.81 13.18 -15.98
CA LEU A 498 -8.76 13.09 -14.98
C LEU A 498 -8.02 14.42 -14.81
N THR A 499 -7.57 14.67 -13.58
CA THR A 499 -6.44 15.55 -13.31
C THR A 499 -5.15 14.92 -13.84
N PHE A 500 -4.10 15.74 -14.03
CA PHE A 500 -2.81 15.18 -14.43
C PHE A 500 -2.18 14.29 -13.34
N ASP A 501 -2.46 14.53 -12.06
CA ASP A 501 -2.01 13.66 -10.97
C ASP A 501 -2.66 12.27 -11.01
N GLU A 502 -3.95 12.19 -11.38
CA GLU A 502 -4.63 10.91 -11.61
C GLU A 502 -4.10 10.18 -12.85
N VAL A 503 -3.73 10.91 -13.91
CA VAL A 503 -3.03 10.32 -15.07
C VAL A 503 -1.71 9.71 -14.62
N ARG A 504 -0.89 10.47 -13.89
CA ARG A 504 0.40 10.01 -13.36
C ARG A 504 0.23 8.79 -12.45
N THR A 505 -0.78 8.80 -11.59
CA THR A 505 -1.13 7.67 -10.72
C THR A 505 -1.48 6.42 -11.52
N ALA A 506 -2.22 6.55 -12.64
CA ALA A 506 -2.52 5.41 -13.50
C ALA A 506 -1.24 4.80 -14.13
N PHE A 507 -0.28 5.62 -14.55
CA PHE A 507 1.03 5.14 -15.00
C PHE A 507 1.84 4.53 -13.87
N HIS A 508 1.85 5.12 -12.68
CA HIS A 508 2.54 4.62 -11.49
C HIS A 508 2.11 3.19 -11.16
N GLU A 509 0.81 2.98 -10.94
CA GLU A 509 0.27 1.67 -10.60
C GLU A 509 0.50 0.66 -11.73
N PHE A 510 0.46 1.12 -12.98
CA PHE A 510 0.75 0.23 -14.11
C PHE A 510 2.22 -0.16 -14.19
N GLY A 511 3.15 0.63 -13.64
CA GLY A 511 4.55 0.21 -13.50
C GLY A 511 4.71 -0.96 -12.52
N HIS A 512 3.96 -0.97 -11.41
CA HIS A 512 3.87 -2.18 -10.55
C HIS A 512 3.23 -3.36 -11.30
N ALA A 513 2.17 -3.12 -12.08
CA ALA A 513 1.56 -4.15 -12.91
C ALA A 513 2.56 -4.73 -13.92
N LEU A 514 3.40 -3.90 -14.55
CA LEU A 514 4.46 -4.36 -15.45
C LEU A 514 5.54 -5.18 -14.72
N HIS A 515 5.90 -4.79 -13.50
CA HIS A 515 6.83 -5.55 -12.66
C HIS A 515 6.28 -6.95 -12.32
N GLY A 516 4.98 -7.03 -11.99
CA GLY A 516 4.30 -8.32 -11.81
C GLY A 516 4.15 -9.13 -13.10
N LEU A 517 3.80 -8.47 -14.21
CA LEU A 517 3.55 -9.06 -15.53
C LEU A 517 4.77 -9.76 -16.09
N PHE A 518 5.94 -9.10 -15.99
CA PHE A 518 7.16 -9.59 -16.63
C PHE A 518 7.98 -10.54 -15.77
N SER A 519 7.53 -10.82 -14.53
CA SER A 519 8.20 -11.77 -13.67
C SER A 519 8.44 -13.09 -14.39
N ASN A 520 9.67 -13.59 -14.30
CA ASN A 520 10.08 -14.86 -14.87
C ASN A 520 10.95 -15.61 -13.86
N VAL A 521 10.32 -15.96 -12.73
CA VAL A 521 10.99 -16.64 -11.61
C VAL A 521 10.43 -18.05 -11.44
N LYS A 522 11.23 -18.90 -10.82
CA LYS A 522 10.80 -20.24 -10.44
C LYS A 522 9.94 -20.22 -9.20
N TYR A 523 10.37 -19.53 -8.16
CA TYR A 523 9.77 -19.62 -6.83
C TYR A 523 8.82 -18.44 -6.56
N PRO A 524 7.56 -18.69 -6.10
CA PRO A 524 6.59 -17.64 -5.82
C PRO A 524 7.12 -16.61 -4.80
N ARG A 525 7.99 -17.02 -3.87
CA ARG A 525 8.64 -16.11 -2.90
C ARG A 525 9.33 -14.91 -3.54
N PHE A 526 9.70 -15.01 -4.82
CA PHE A 526 10.37 -13.99 -5.61
C PHE A 526 9.52 -13.42 -6.76
N SER A 527 8.25 -13.81 -6.88
CA SER A 527 7.37 -13.36 -7.97
C SER A 527 7.17 -11.85 -7.96
N GLY A 528 7.27 -11.23 -9.14
CA GLY A 528 6.88 -9.86 -9.42
C GLY A 528 7.41 -8.86 -8.40
N THR A 529 6.48 -8.21 -7.70
CA THR A 529 6.75 -7.14 -6.73
C THR A 529 7.27 -7.64 -5.38
N ASN A 530 7.63 -8.92 -5.23
CA ASN A 530 8.20 -9.50 -4.00
C ASN A 530 9.69 -9.11 -3.83
N VAL A 531 9.93 -7.81 -3.73
CA VAL A 531 11.24 -7.13 -3.57
C VAL A 531 11.22 -6.25 -2.30
N PRO A 532 12.37 -5.70 -1.85
CA PRO A 532 12.40 -4.70 -0.79
C PRO A 532 11.54 -3.47 -1.10
N ARG A 533 11.00 -2.82 -0.06
CA ARG A 533 10.06 -1.70 -0.21
C ARG A 533 10.76 -0.50 -0.80
N ASP A 534 12.01 -0.25 -0.42
CA ASP A 534 12.81 0.84 -1.00
C ASP A 534 13.32 0.61 -2.43
N PHE A 535 12.90 -0.50 -3.04
CA PHE A 535 13.06 -0.80 -4.47
C PHE A 535 11.73 -0.99 -5.20
N VAL A 536 10.66 -1.42 -4.53
CA VAL A 536 9.39 -1.74 -5.21
C VAL A 536 8.76 -0.53 -5.91
N GLU A 537 8.99 0.68 -5.37
CA GLU A 537 8.51 1.95 -5.91
C GLU A 537 9.27 2.40 -7.16
N TYR A 538 10.43 1.82 -7.45
CA TYR A 538 11.24 2.25 -8.59
C TYR A 538 10.56 1.87 -9.93
N PRO A 539 10.15 0.62 -10.18
CA PRO A 539 9.41 0.26 -11.39
C PRO A 539 8.09 1.02 -11.59
N SER A 540 7.40 1.42 -10.52
CA SER A 540 6.20 2.26 -10.62
C SER A 540 6.54 3.69 -11.01
N GLN A 541 7.47 4.33 -10.31
CA GLN A 541 7.86 5.71 -10.56
C GLN A 541 8.51 5.91 -11.94
N VAL A 542 9.40 5.01 -12.36
CA VAL A 542 10.02 5.11 -13.69
C VAL A 542 8.97 5.02 -14.81
N ASN A 543 7.86 4.31 -14.60
CA ASN A 543 6.80 4.24 -15.59
C ASN A 543 6.02 5.56 -15.74
N GLU A 544 6.06 6.45 -14.73
CA GLU A 544 5.45 7.79 -14.78
C GLU A 544 6.06 8.67 -15.87
N MET A 545 7.33 8.44 -16.24
CA MET A 545 8.01 9.22 -17.28
C MET A 545 7.26 9.20 -18.62
N TRP A 546 6.57 8.09 -18.92
CA TRP A 546 5.86 7.91 -20.18
C TRP A 546 4.60 8.76 -20.27
N ALA A 547 4.03 9.21 -19.14
CA ALA A 547 2.85 10.08 -19.12
C ALA A 547 3.10 11.42 -19.83
N THR A 548 4.34 11.91 -19.83
CA THR A 548 4.75 13.17 -20.49
C THR A 548 5.66 12.94 -21.70
N TRP A 549 5.97 11.68 -22.05
CA TRP A 549 6.82 11.40 -23.20
C TRP A 549 6.11 11.87 -24.48
N PRO A 550 6.73 12.70 -25.35
CA PRO A 550 6.01 13.42 -26.41
C PRO A 550 5.17 12.52 -27.33
N GLU A 551 5.70 11.37 -27.74
CA GLU A 551 4.94 10.41 -28.58
C GLU A 551 3.72 9.83 -27.84
N VAL A 552 3.86 9.51 -26.56
CA VAL A 552 2.79 8.91 -25.75
C VAL A 552 1.73 9.96 -25.42
N LEU A 553 2.16 11.12 -24.90
CA LEU A 553 1.26 12.23 -24.56
C LEU A 553 0.40 12.64 -25.75
N LYS A 554 1.00 12.80 -26.93
CA LYS A 554 0.26 13.13 -28.17
C LYS A 554 -0.76 12.05 -28.56
N ASN A 555 -0.54 10.79 -28.17
CA ASN A 555 -1.43 9.70 -28.53
C ASN A 555 -2.72 9.73 -27.68
N TYR A 556 -2.60 9.93 -26.37
CA TYR A 556 -3.74 9.88 -25.44
C TYR A 556 -4.33 11.24 -25.09
N ALA A 557 -3.58 12.34 -25.14
CA ALA A 557 -4.10 13.65 -24.76
C ALA A 557 -4.95 14.23 -25.89
N ARG A 558 -6.20 13.77 -25.96
CA ARG A 558 -7.18 14.14 -26.99
C ARG A 558 -8.47 14.59 -26.33
N HIS A 559 -8.99 15.71 -26.80
CA HIS A 559 -10.18 16.31 -26.24
C HIS A 559 -11.38 15.36 -26.41
N TYR A 560 -12.07 15.06 -25.31
CA TYR A 560 -13.02 13.96 -25.23
C TYR A 560 -14.23 14.09 -26.17
N GLN A 561 -14.59 15.32 -26.59
CA GLN A 561 -15.75 15.56 -27.46
C GLN A 561 -15.42 15.55 -28.95
N ASN A 562 -14.26 16.10 -29.34
CA ASN A 562 -13.94 16.39 -30.75
C ASN A 562 -12.68 15.65 -31.24
N GLY A 563 -11.95 14.96 -30.35
CA GLY A 563 -10.76 14.18 -30.67
C GLY A 563 -9.51 15.00 -30.98
N GLU A 564 -9.56 16.33 -30.84
CA GLU A 564 -8.43 17.21 -31.10
C GLU A 564 -7.27 16.89 -30.16
N VAL A 565 -6.06 16.84 -30.71
CA VAL A 565 -4.84 16.62 -29.94
C VAL A 565 -4.59 17.84 -29.06
N ILE A 566 -4.12 17.62 -27.83
CA ILE A 566 -3.70 18.69 -26.93
C ILE A 566 -2.74 19.67 -27.64
N PRO A 567 -3.03 20.99 -27.61
CA PRO A 567 -2.13 21.98 -28.19
C PRO A 567 -0.74 21.91 -27.56
N GLN A 568 0.31 22.05 -28.38
CA GLN A 568 1.70 22.05 -27.90
C GLN A 568 1.92 23.12 -26.81
N THR A 569 1.23 24.25 -26.90
CA THR A 569 1.28 25.32 -25.89
C THR A 569 0.80 24.87 -24.51
N LEU A 570 -0.14 23.92 -24.40
CA LEU A 570 -0.56 23.33 -23.12
C LEU A 570 0.46 22.27 -22.64
N VAL A 571 1.04 21.50 -23.56
CA VAL A 571 2.10 20.53 -23.25
C VAL A 571 3.35 21.20 -22.68
N ASP A 572 3.77 22.32 -23.28
CA ASP A 572 4.90 23.11 -22.81
C ASP A 572 4.64 23.66 -21.40
N LYS A 573 3.39 24.02 -21.10
CA LYS A 573 2.96 24.46 -19.76
C LYS A 573 2.99 23.34 -18.73
N ILE A 574 2.59 22.10 -19.08
CA ILE A 574 2.76 20.92 -18.21
C ILE A 574 4.24 20.78 -17.83
N THR A 575 5.13 20.86 -18.82
CA THR A 575 6.58 20.70 -18.62
C THR A 575 7.16 21.82 -17.77
N ALA A 576 6.78 23.08 -18.03
CA ALA A 576 7.20 24.24 -17.25
C ALA A 576 6.71 24.17 -15.80
N ALA A 577 5.52 23.62 -15.58
CA ALA A 577 4.93 23.45 -14.26
C ALA A 577 5.52 22.28 -13.45
N ASN A 578 6.31 21.38 -14.03
CA ASN A 578 6.85 20.22 -13.28
C ASN A 578 7.73 20.62 -12.09
N LYS A 579 8.42 21.76 -12.18
CA LYS A 579 9.24 22.31 -11.07
C LYS A 579 8.45 23.25 -10.16
N PHE A 580 7.25 23.63 -10.56
CA PHE A 580 6.41 24.53 -9.77
C PHE A 580 5.85 23.79 -8.56
N ASN A 581 5.83 24.44 -7.41
CA ASN A 581 5.31 23.90 -6.14
C ASN A 581 6.11 22.68 -5.61
N GLN A 582 7.34 22.48 -6.07
CA GLN A 582 8.22 21.40 -5.59
C GLN A 582 8.70 21.62 -4.15
N GLY A 583 8.75 22.88 -3.68
CA GLY A 583 8.98 23.18 -2.27
C GLY A 583 7.91 22.53 -1.40
N PHE A 584 6.63 22.83 -1.65
CA PHE A 584 5.50 22.17 -1.01
C PHE A 584 5.57 20.65 -1.10
N ALA A 585 5.57 20.12 -2.33
CA ALA A 585 5.43 18.68 -2.58
C ALA A 585 6.57 17.86 -1.95
N THR A 586 7.79 18.40 -1.96
CA THR A 586 8.94 17.76 -1.34
C THR A 586 8.91 17.90 0.18
N THR A 587 8.52 19.07 0.72
CA THR A 587 8.44 19.29 2.16
C THR A 587 7.38 18.42 2.83
N GLU A 588 6.16 18.33 2.31
CA GLU A 588 5.12 17.49 2.93
C GLU A 588 5.50 15.99 2.94
N TYR A 589 6.20 15.54 1.89
CA TYR A 589 6.71 14.17 1.77
C TYR A 589 7.85 13.90 2.77
N LEU A 590 8.85 14.79 2.83
CA LEU A 590 9.97 14.65 3.76
C LEU A 590 9.50 14.72 5.21
N ALA A 591 8.55 15.61 5.51
CA ALA A 591 7.93 15.70 6.84
C ALA A 591 7.28 14.37 7.26
N ALA A 592 6.50 13.74 6.38
CA ALA A 592 5.92 12.42 6.65
C ALA A 592 6.99 11.31 6.78
N SER A 593 8.03 11.32 5.94
CA SER A 593 9.12 10.34 6.00
C SER A 593 9.95 10.44 7.27
N LEU A 594 10.25 11.68 7.70
CA LEU A 594 10.97 11.95 8.94
C LEU A 594 10.11 11.59 10.16
N LEU A 595 8.80 11.86 10.12
CA LEU A 595 7.86 11.45 11.16
C LEU A 595 7.80 9.92 11.32
N ASP A 596 7.76 9.17 10.20
CA ASP A 596 7.84 7.70 10.21
C ASP A 596 9.13 7.20 10.87
N GLN A 597 10.28 7.74 10.47
CA GLN A 597 11.57 7.38 11.05
C GLN A 597 11.62 7.71 12.56
N ARG A 598 11.06 8.86 12.97
CA ARG A 598 10.99 9.23 14.39
C ARG A 598 10.16 8.25 15.21
N TRP A 599 8.99 7.83 14.74
CA TRP A 599 8.16 6.83 15.42
C TRP A 599 8.87 5.48 15.58
N HIS A 600 9.62 5.05 14.55
CA HIS A 600 10.16 3.69 14.50
C HIS A 600 11.62 3.56 14.94
N GLN A 601 12.29 4.67 15.23
CA GLN A 601 13.61 4.68 15.86
C GLN A 601 13.55 4.76 17.40
N LEU A 602 12.33 4.84 17.98
CA LEU A 602 12.13 4.79 19.43
C LEU A 602 12.53 3.43 20.02
N THR A 603 13.19 3.49 21.18
CA THR A 603 13.32 2.35 22.09
C THR A 603 12.07 2.19 22.95
N PRO A 604 11.85 1.03 23.61
CA PRO A 604 10.72 0.86 24.53
C PRO A 604 10.65 1.91 25.66
N ALA A 605 11.78 2.48 26.06
CA ALA A 605 11.84 3.50 27.10
C ALA A 605 11.46 4.91 26.61
N GLN A 606 11.38 5.13 25.29
CA GLN A 606 11.15 6.44 24.67
C GLN A 606 9.73 6.59 24.10
N ILE A 607 8.85 5.61 24.33
CA ILE A 607 7.49 5.65 23.82
C ILE A 607 6.73 6.86 24.41
N PRO A 608 6.12 7.71 23.57
CA PRO A 608 5.44 8.90 24.04
C PRO A 608 4.10 8.57 24.70
N LYS A 609 3.61 9.51 25.53
CA LYS A 609 2.28 9.45 26.14
C LYS A 609 1.20 10.18 25.33
N ASP A 610 1.61 11.08 24.44
CA ASP A 610 0.73 11.87 23.58
C ASP A 610 1.27 11.84 22.15
N ALA A 611 0.48 11.28 21.24
CA ALA A 611 0.85 11.11 19.85
C ALA A 611 0.98 12.44 19.09
N LEU A 612 0.13 13.43 19.41
CA LEU A 612 0.11 14.71 18.71
C LEU A 612 1.26 15.61 19.20
N ALA A 613 1.55 15.58 20.50
CA ALA A 613 2.70 16.28 21.06
C ALA A 613 4.02 15.69 20.51
N PHE A 614 4.10 14.35 20.41
CA PHE A 614 5.24 13.68 19.80
C PHE A 614 5.43 14.08 18.33
N GLU A 615 4.35 14.08 17.54
CA GLU A 615 4.39 14.48 16.13
C GLU A 615 4.91 15.92 15.97
N ALA A 616 4.36 16.87 16.75
CA ALA A 616 4.80 18.26 16.69
C ALA A 616 6.29 18.42 17.02
N ASP A 617 6.77 17.75 18.07
CA ASP A 617 8.17 17.75 18.46
C ASP A 617 9.07 17.10 17.40
N ALA A 618 8.64 15.97 16.82
CA ALA A 618 9.36 15.27 15.76
C ALA A 618 9.58 16.15 14.52
N LEU A 619 8.52 16.84 14.06
CA LEU A 619 8.58 17.74 12.91
C LEU A 619 9.47 18.97 13.20
N LYS A 620 9.34 19.54 14.40
CA LYS A 620 10.13 20.70 14.83
C LYS A 620 11.62 20.38 14.89
N GLN A 621 11.99 19.27 15.54
CA GLN A 621 13.38 18.86 15.66
C GLN A 621 14.01 18.47 14.31
N ALA A 622 13.19 17.99 13.36
CA ALA A 622 13.64 17.69 12.01
C ALA A 622 13.72 18.93 11.10
N GLY A 623 13.33 20.11 11.58
CA GLY A 623 13.40 21.37 10.82
C GLY A 623 12.36 21.49 9.71
N VAL A 624 11.32 20.65 9.74
CA VAL A 624 10.25 20.57 8.72
C VAL A 624 8.90 21.05 9.24
N ASP A 625 8.85 21.58 10.47
CA ASP A 625 7.67 22.24 11.02
C ASP A 625 7.46 23.61 10.34
N PHE A 626 6.67 23.60 9.27
CA PHE A 626 6.24 24.78 8.53
C PHE A 626 4.72 24.72 8.36
N ALA A 627 3.98 25.47 9.18
CA ALA A 627 2.52 25.33 9.31
C ALA A 627 1.70 25.34 8.00
N PRO A 628 2.02 26.16 6.96
CA PRO A 628 1.31 26.09 5.68
C PRO A 628 1.53 24.77 4.90
N VAL A 629 2.54 23.98 5.24
CA VAL A 629 2.91 22.72 4.60
C VAL A 629 3.00 21.61 5.65
N PRO A 630 1.86 21.11 6.15
CA PRO A 630 1.82 19.97 7.08
C PRO A 630 2.41 18.70 6.42
N PRO A 631 2.76 17.66 7.20
CA PRO A 631 3.18 16.39 6.61
C PRO A 631 2.07 15.81 5.73
N ARG A 632 2.46 15.12 4.65
CA ARG A 632 1.52 14.51 3.67
C ARG A 632 0.51 13.57 4.33
N TYR A 633 0.92 12.95 5.43
CA TYR A 633 0.07 12.22 6.36
C TYR A 633 0.45 12.57 7.80
N ARG A 634 -0.55 12.80 8.66
CA ARG A 634 -0.34 12.83 10.12
C ARG A 634 -0.53 11.44 10.73
N SER A 635 0.05 11.25 11.91
CA SER A 635 0.19 9.96 12.59
C SER A 635 -1.12 9.17 12.70
N THR A 636 -2.25 9.83 12.98
CA THR A 636 -3.55 9.17 13.25
C THR A 636 -4.28 8.67 12.01
N TYR A 637 -3.84 9.04 10.81
CA TYR A 637 -4.34 8.53 9.53
C TYR A 637 -3.22 8.07 8.59
N PHE A 638 -2.00 7.90 9.10
CA PHE A 638 -0.84 7.43 8.34
C PHE A 638 -0.89 5.91 8.10
N SER A 639 -1.84 5.51 7.25
CA SER A 639 -2.14 4.10 6.96
C SER A 639 -0.92 3.35 6.44
N HIS A 640 -0.03 3.99 5.67
CA HIS A 640 1.22 3.37 5.20
C HIS A 640 2.05 2.73 6.32
N ILE A 641 2.20 3.43 7.45
CA ILE A 641 3.13 3.03 8.51
C ILE A 641 2.44 2.30 9.66
N PHE A 642 1.16 2.57 9.94
CA PHE A 642 0.44 1.94 11.07
C PHE A 642 -0.52 0.81 10.65
N GLY A 643 -1.12 0.91 9.45
CA GLY A 643 -2.01 -0.12 8.90
C GLY A 643 -1.41 -0.96 7.75
N GLY A 644 -0.34 -0.46 7.13
CA GLY A 644 0.26 -1.00 5.92
C GLY A 644 1.70 -1.49 6.11
N GLY A 645 2.38 -1.68 4.98
CA GLY A 645 3.70 -2.33 4.91
C GLY A 645 4.92 -1.41 4.99
N TYR A 646 4.76 -0.11 5.30
CA TYR A 646 5.82 0.90 5.20
C TYR A 646 6.27 1.46 6.55
N SER A 647 6.06 0.74 7.67
CA SER A 647 6.61 1.14 8.96
C SER A 647 8.14 1.19 8.93
N ALA A 648 8.74 2.35 9.22
CA ALA A 648 10.15 2.67 8.98
C ALA A 648 10.58 2.60 7.49
N GLY A 649 9.62 2.69 6.58
CA GLY A 649 9.80 2.45 5.15
C GLY A 649 9.21 3.54 4.26
N TYR A 650 8.62 4.62 4.80
CA TYR A 650 8.01 5.64 3.93
C TYR A 650 9.04 6.44 3.12
N TYR A 651 10.31 6.45 3.56
CA TYR A 651 11.45 6.97 2.79
C TYR A 651 11.65 6.25 1.44
N ALA A 652 11.10 5.03 1.28
CA ALA A 652 11.23 4.18 0.11
C ALA A 652 10.89 4.91 -1.20
N TYR A 653 9.86 5.74 -1.21
CA TYR A 653 9.46 6.49 -2.41
C TYR A 653 10.58 7.39 -2.92
N LEU A 654 11.25 8.16 -2.06
CA LEU A 654 12.34 9.04 -2.48
C LEU A 654 13.63 8.26 -2.77
N TRP A 655 13.86 7.16 -2.04
CA TRP A 655 14.99 6.26 -2.27
C TRP A 655 14.91 5.60 -3.65
N SER A 656 13.74 5.06 -4.00
CA SER A 656 13.44 4.53 -5.33
C SER A 656 13.45 5.61 -6.41
N GLU A 657 13.08 6.85 -6.09
CA GLU A 657 13.08 7.94 -7.06
C GLU A 657 14.50 8.29 -7.55
N VAL A 658 15.54 7.99 -6.74
CA VAL A 658 16.94 8.07 -7.20
C VAL A 658 17.16 7.13 -8.39
N LEU A 659 16.67 5.89 -8.29
CA LEU A 659 16.80 4.87 -9.33
C LEU A 659 15.97 5.24 -10.56
N ASP A 660 14.74 5.72 -10.36
CA ASP A 660 13.88 6.24 -11.44
C ASP A 660 14.55 7.38 -12.19
N ALA A 661 14.96 8.45 -11.49
CA ALA A 661 15.53 9.62 -12.14
C ALA A 661 16.77 9.29 -12.98
N GLU A 662 17.61 8.37 -12.50
CA GLU A 662 18.74 7.83 -13.25
C GLU A 662 18.34 6.97 -14.46
N SER A 663 17.22 6.27 -14.38
CA SER A 663 16.70 5.43 -15.45
C SER A 663 16.06 6.25 -16.56
N VAL A 664 15.41 7.36 -16.23
CA VAL A 664 14.93 8.33 -17.21
C VAL A 664 16.10 8.85 -18.05
N GLU A 665 17.23 9.18 -17.42
CA GLU A 665 18.44 9.59 -18.15
C GLU A 665 19.00 8.43 -18.99
N TRP A 666 19.01 7.20 -18.49
CA TRP A 666 19.39 6.04 -19.30
C TRP A 666 18.52 5.90 -20.56
N PHE A 667 17.20 6.03 -20.47
CA PHE A 667 16.33 5.97 -21.64
C PHE A 667 16.64 7.09 -22.63
N LYS A 668 16.87 8.33 -22.17
CA LYS A 668 17.28 9.45 -23.04
C LYS A 668 18.61 9.19 -23.73
N GLU A 669 19.62 8.70 -22.99
CA GLU A 669 20.95 8.33 -23.49
C GLU A 669 20.88 7.24 -24.58
N ASN A 670 19.86 6.37 -24.54
CA ASN A 670 19.74 5.19 -25.41
C ASN A 670 18.65 5.34 -26.50
N GLY A 671 18.26 6.57 -26.85
CA GLY A 671 17.31 6.80 -27.96
C GLY A 671 15.83 6.63 -27.59
N GLY A 672 15.49 6.71 -26.30
CA GLY A 672 14.12 6.89 -25.83
C GLY A 672 13.21 5.67 -25.91
N LEU A 673 11.95 5.91 -26.25
CA LEU A 673 10.88 4.91 -26.36
C LEU A 673 11.10 4.01 -27.58
N ASN A 674 11.75 2.87 -27.40
CA ASN A 674 11.90 1.86 -28.45
C ASN A 674 11.96 0.43 -27.87
N ARG A 675 11.68 -0.56 -28.74
CA ARG A 675 11.59 -1.97 -28.34
C ARG A 675 12.87 -2.53 -27.74
N LYS A 676 14.04 -2.19 -28.30
CA LYS A 676 15.34 -2.64 -27.78
C LYS A 676 15.53 -2.22 -26.32
N ASN A 677 15.18 -0.97 -26.00
CA ASN A 677 15.31 -0.44 -24.65
C ASN A 677 14.33 -1.10 -23.68
N GLY A 678 13.09 -1.35 -24.11
CA GLY A 678 12.13 -2.08 -23.28
C GLY A 678 12.50 -3.54 -23.05
N ASP A 679 13.04 -4.22 -24.05
CA ASP A 679 13.54 -5.60 -23.89
C ASP A 679 14.71 -5.65 -22.91
N TRP A 680 15.63 -4.68 -22.98
CA TRP A 680 16.73 -4.56 -22.03
C TRP A 680 16.23 -4.33 -20.61
N PHE A 681 15.31 -3.38 -20.41
CA PHE A 681 14.76 -3.09 -19.08
C PHE A 681 13.95 -4.27 -18.51
N ARG A 682 13.15 -4.94 -19.36
CA ARG A 682 12.43 -6.19 -19.01
C ARG A 682 13.41 -7.28 -18.59
N GLN A 683 14.46 -7.50 -19.37
CA GLN A 683 15.42 -8.58 -19.14
C GLN A 683 16.30 -8.37 -17.91
N GLN A 684 16.82 -7.16 -17.71
CA GLN A 684 17.77 -6.87 -16.64
C GLN A 684 17.08 -6.59 -15.30
N LEU A 685 15.82 -6.12 -15.32
CA LEU A 685 15.16 -5.62 -14.12
C LEU A 685 13.78 -6.23 -13.87
N LEU A 686 12.78 -5.91 -14.70
CA LEU A 686 11.38 -6.25 -14.41
C LEU A 686 11.10 -7.76 -14.34
N SER A 687 11.91 -8.58 -15.02
CA SER A 687 11.75 -10.04 -15.00
C SER A 687 12.35 -10.75 -13.79
N LYS A 688 13.18 -10.05 -13.01
CA LYS A 688 13.93 -10.66 -11.90
C LYS A 688 13.09 -10.83 -10.64
N GLY A 689 12.11 -9.95 -10.41
CA GLY A 689 11.43 -9.86 -9.13
C GLY A 689 12.43 -9.94 -7.96
N GLY A 690 12.16 -10.78 -6.98
CA GLY A 690 13.04 -11.00 -5.83
C GLY A 690 14.23 -11.93 -6.08
N SER A 691 14.44 -12.48 -7.29
CA SER A 691 15.38 -13.56 -7.58
C SER A 691 16.85 -13.11 -7.71
N MET A 692 17.09 -11.80 -7.74
CA MET A 692 18.42 -11.17 -7.82
C MET A 692 18.50 -10.02 -6.82
N ASP A 693 19.71 -9.65 -6.40
CA ASP A 693 19.89 -8.44 -5.60
C ASP A 693 19.34 -7.23 -6.38
N PRO A 694 18.47 -6.40 -5.77
CA PRO A 694 17.83 -5.32 -6.52
C PRO A 694 18.83 -4.26 -7.03
N LEU A 695 19.87 -3.95 -6.24
CA LEU A 695 20.90 -2.99 -6.66
C LEU A 695 21.83 -3.60 -7.72
N GLU A 696 22.06 -4.91 -7.69
CA GLU A 696 22.72 -5.62 -8.78
C GLU A 696 21.89 -5.58 -10.06
N SER A 697 20.58 -5.81 -9.97
CA SER A 697 19.67 -5.68 -11.12
C SER A 697 19.70 -4.28 -11.72
N PHE A 698 19.70 -3.25 -10.86
CA PHE A 698 19.88 -1.86 -11.29
C PHE A 698 21.23 -1.63 -11.96
N ARG A 699 22.35 -2.09 -11.37
CA ARG A 699 23.68 -1.97 -11.98
C ARG A 699 23.76 -2.64 -13.34
N ASN A 700 23.19 -3.85 -13.47
CA ASN A 700 23.15 -4.59 -14.73
C ASN A 700 22.37 -3.84 -15.81
N PHE A 701 21.26 -3.19 -15.43
CA PHE A 701 20.50 -2.32 -16.32
C PHE A 701 21.25 -1.03 -16.68
N ARG A 702 21.71 -0.28 -15.67
CA ARG A 702 22.23 1.09 -15.80
C ARG A 702 23.68 1.14 -16.29
N GLY A 703 24.46 0.10 -16.02
CA GLY A 703 25.91 0.00 -16.28
C GLY A 703 26.79 0.61 -15.18
N ARG A 704 26.21 1.13 -14.09
CA ARG A 704 26.91 1.77 -12.97
C ARG A 704 26.00 1.90 -11.75
N GLU A 705 26.56 2.30 -10.61
CA GLU A 705 25.81 2.67 -9.41
C GLU A 705 24.90 3.90 -9.64
N PRO A 706 23.80 4.02 -8.87
CA PRO A 706 22.89 5.16 -8.98
C PRO A 706 23.54 6.45 -8.48
N LYS A 707 23.10 7.56 -9.07
CA LYS A 707 23.53 8.92 -8.77
C LYS A 707 22.33 9.74 -8.34
N ILE A 708 22.48 10.58 -7.33
CA ILE A 708 21.37 11.37 -6.77
C ILE A 708 21.08 12.63 -7.59
N GLU A 709 22.02 13.07 -8.41
CA GLU A 709 21.99 14.34 -9.13
C GLU A 709 20.74 14.52 -10.03
N PRO A 710 20.27 13.51 -10.80
CA PRO A 710 19.02 13.67 -11.57
C PRO A 710 17.79 13.92 -10.69
N LEU A 711 17.72 13.29 -9.52
CA LEU A 711 16.65 13.53 -8.55
C LEU A 711 16.71 14.98 -8.02
N LEU A 712 17.90 15.47 -7.68
CA LEU A 712 18.09 16.85 -7.23
C LEU A 712 17.64 17.87 -8.29
N ILE A 713 17.94 17.61 -9.57
CA ILE A 713 17.49 18.44 -10.70
C ILE A 713 15.97 18.40 -10.83
N ARG A 714 15.39 17.19 -10.76
CA ARG A 714 13.95 16.96 -10.90
C ARG A 714 13.16 17.71 -9.83
N ARG A 715 13.61 17.65 -8.57
CA ARG A 715 12.95 18.27 -7.41
C ARG A 715 13.37 19.73 -7.15
N GLY A 716 14.26 20.30 -7.97
CA GLY A 716 14.74 21.68 -7.75
C GLY A 716 15.52 21.85 -6.44
N LEU A 717 16.30 20.84 -6.06
CA LEU A 717 17.07 20.79 -4.80
C LEU A 717 18.58 21.01 -5.00
N GLN A 718 19.00 21.51 -6.17
CA GLN A 718 20.42 21.77 -6.45
C GLN A 718 20.94 22.93 -5.60
N SER A 719 22.16 22.81 -5.07
CA SER A 719 22.83 23.91 -4.37
C SER A 719 23.08 25.08 -5.32
N GLY A 720 22.43 26.23 -5.09
CA GLY A 720 22.68 27.47 -5.83
C GLY A 720 21.65 27.86 -6.90
N SER A 721 20.52 27.16 -7.04
CA SER A 721 19.38 27.69 -7.79
C SER A 721 18.70 28.79 -6.97
N LYS A 722 19.22 30.02 -7.10
CA LYS A 722 18.54 31.24 -6.68
C LYS A 722 17.50 31.67 -7.71
#